data_AF-A0A9E7LF46-F1
#
_entry.id   AF-A0A9E7LF46-F1
#
_cell.length_a   1.000
_cell.length_b   1.000
_cell.length_c   1.000
_cell.angle_alpha   90.00
_cell.angle_beta   90.00
_cell.angle_gamma   90.00
#
_symmetry.space_group_name_H-M   'P 1'
#
loop_
_entity.id
_entity.type
_entity.pdbx_description
1 polymer ?
#
loop_
_entity_poly.entity_id
_entity_poly.type
_entity_poly.pdbx_seq_one_letter_code
_entity_poly.pdbx_strand_id
1 'polypeptide(L)'
;MVGINLRQTTMVRPAEQTPRRRLWNSNLDLVVPRFHTPSVYFYRPNGSRGFFDAAVLRSALERALVPFYPMAGRLGRGEDGRVEIDCNGEGVLFVEAEAPDATVDDFGDFAPTMEMKQLIPHVDYTGDISSFPLLVLQVTYFKCGGVSLGVGMQHQVADGFSGLHFINSWSDIARGLDVAVPPFMDRSILRARDPPTPYFPHVEHHPAPHMKRHHRPGAEDSVEAPTAAAVDIFKLTKAQLSLLKLKAPPGPTAYSTYALLAAHVWRCACVARGLPPDQPTKMYIATDGRQRLRPALPEGYFGNVIFTATPIATAGEVAPEGCGPAPAAGRIQAALARMDEPYLRSALDYLELQPDLAALVRGAHTFRCPNIGLTSWVRLPIHDADFGWGRPVFMGPGGISYEGLAFLLPSPTGDGSLSLAISLRADHMLKFSKLIYDISFGPAPPVDPFPRGTLLRFQIDAAAAVPDRLPLPSTLSLAGNCIKSGHLNFRMGIYLSSPKTEKFSEDGGNPRLRFGLSSMQGWRASMEDAHAAVPDLDNCTSFFGVYDGHGGKVVAKFCAKYLHSQVLKHELHLGGDLAASVRKAFFRMDEMMRGQRGWRELAILGDKMDKFTGLIEGLIWSPRGGYSNEHADEWAYEEGPHSDFSGPTSGSTACVAVIRNNQLLVANAGDSRCVLSRKGQAISLSTDHKPDLDEEKERILKAGGFIHAGRVNGSLNLARAIGDMEFKQNKFLPAEKQILTCNPDIKIVELCDDDDFLILACDGVWDCMSNQQLVDFISEQIETESRLSTVCERVLDRCLAPNTISGEGCDNMTMILVQFKKPIKSGD
;
A
#
# COMPACT_ATOMS: atom_id res chain seq x y z
N MET A 1 21.20 -1.73 6.28
CA MET A 1 21.82 -3.08 6.14
C MET A 1 21.74 -3.79 7.49
N VAL A 2 21.00 -4.89 7.56
CA VAL A 2 20.79 -5.67 8.78
C VAL A 2 21.99 -6.60 8.98
N GLY A 3 22.65 -6.55 10.14
CA GLY A 3 23.73 -7.49 10.46
C GLY A 3 23.16 -8.88 10.74
N ILE A 4 23.54 -9.88 9.93
CA ILE A 4 23.13 -11.29 10.12
C ILE A 4 24.33 -12.15 10.45
N ASN A 5 24.23 -12.85 11.59
CA ASN A 5 25.23 -13.78 12.08
C ASN A 5 24.73 -15.21 11.89
N LEU A 6 25.47 -16.01 11.13
CA LEU A 6 25.17 -17.43 10.98
C LEU A 6 25.51 -18.18 12.27
N ARG A 7 24.56 -18.97 12.79
CA ARG A 7 24.76 -19.84 13.94
C ARG A 7 25.18 -21.24 13.55
N GLN A 8 24.40 -21.86 12.67
CA GLN A 8 24.55 -23.25 12.31
C GLN A 8 24.10 -23.47 10.87
N THR A 9 24.82 -24.34 10.17
CA THR A 9 24.49 -24.80 8.81
C THR A 9 24.43 -26.31 8.82
N THR A 10 23.32 -26.88 8.35
CA THR A 10 23.08 -28.33 8.35
C THR A 10 22.57 -28.77 6.98
N MET A 11 23.10 -29.87 6.46
CA MET A 11 22.52 -30.55 5.30
C MET A 11 21.52 -31.59 5.79
N VAL A 12 20.23 -31.27 5.72
CA VAL A 12 19.14 -32.12 6.25
C VAL A 12 18.75 -33.14 5.20
N ARG A 13 18.86 -34.43 5.53
CA ARG A 13 18.56 -35.55 4.64
C ARG A 13 17.18 -36.13 4.94
N PRO A 14 16.56 -36.88 4.01
CA PRO A 14 15.35 -37.63 4.33
C PRO A 14 15.56 -38.55 5.53
N ALA A 15 14.55 -38.67 6.39
CA ALA A 15 14.59 -39.50 7.61
C ALA A 15 14.81 -40.99 7.32
N GLU A 16 14.45 -41.43 6.12
CA GLU A 16 14.51 -42.81 5.66
C GLU A 16 15.09 -42.89 4.24
N GLN A 17 15.45 -44.10 3.80
CA GLN A 17 15.92 -44.30 2.43
C GLN A 17 14.80 -44.01 1.42
N THR A 18 15.07 -43.12 0.47
CA THR A 18 14.11 -42.72 -0.57
C THR A 18 14.47 -43.33 -1.94
N PRO A 19 13.52 -43.38 -2.89
CA PRO A 19 13.76 -43.94 -4.21
C PRO A 19 14.92 -43.27 -4.95
N ARG A 20 15.96 -44.05 -5.28
CA ARG A 20 17.08 -43.62 -6.12
C ARG A 20 16.68 -43.72 -7.59
N ARG A 21 16.41 -42.58 -8.21
CA ARG A 21 16.07 -42.50 -9.63
C ARG A 21 16.38 -41.13 -10.20
N ARG A 22 16.42 -41.04 -11.53
CA ARG A 22 16.44 -39.76 -12.23
C ARG A 22 15.02 -39.39 -12.64
N LEU A 23 14.57 -38.22 -12.22
CA LEU A 23 13.27 -37.70 -12.57
C LEU A 23 13.43 -36.82 -13.82
N TRP A 24 12.83 -37.28 -14.92
CA TRP A 24 12.81 -36.56 -16.19
C TRP A 24 12.07 -35.22 -16.05
N ASN A 25 12.65 -34.14 -16.57
CA ASN A 25 12.02 -32.82 -16.60
C ASN A 25 11.22 -32.62 -17.88
N SER A 26 10.00 -32.07 -17.78
CA SER A 26 9.21 -31.63 -18.93
C SER A 26 9.78 -30.35 -19.55
N ASN A 27 9.29 -29.96 -20.73
CA ASN A 27 9.72 -28.70 -21.35
C ASN A 27 9.42 -27.48 -20.46
N LEU A 28 8.34 -27.54 -19.66
CA LEU A 28 8.02 -26.48 -18.69
C LEU A 28 8.96 -26.47 -17.49
N ASP A 29 9.56 -27.61 -17.12
CA ASP A 29 10.59 -27.66 -16.07
C ASP A 29 11.95 -27.13 -16.56
N LEU A 30 12.13 -26.99 -17.88
CA LEU A 30 13.37 -26.50 -18.49
C LEU A 30 13.30 -25.02 -18.90
N VAL A 31 12.13 -24.51 -19.29
CA VAL A 31 11.93 -23.09 -19.69
C VAL A 31 11.61 -22.23 -18.46
N VAL A 32 12.48 -22.32 -17.45
CA VAL A 32 12.40 -21.56 -16.20
C VAL A 32 13.77 -21.00 -15.83
N PRO A 33 13.83 -19.97 -14.97
CA PRO A 33 15.11 -19.44 -14.51
C PRO A 33 15.96 -20.54 -13.87
N ARG A 34 17.27 -20.52 -14.18
CA ARG A 34 18.24 -21.53 -13.72
C ARG A 34 18.78 -21.29 -12.32
N PHE A 35 18.16 -20.40 -11.56
CA PHE A 35 18.57 -20.03 -10.21
C PHE A 35 17.40 -20.17 -9.25
N HIS A 36 17.73 -20.25 -7.96
CA HIS A 36 16.75 -20.35 -6.89
C HIS A 36 15.81 -19.16 -6.90
N THR A 37 14.51 -19.44 -6.91
CA THR A 37 13.46 -18.42 -6.75
C THR A 37 13.28 -18.17 -5.26
N PRO A 38 13.51 -16.93 -4.79
CA PRO A 38 13.50 -16.61 -3.37
C PRO A 38 12.11 -16.21 -2.87
N SER A 39 11.73 -16.67 -1.68
CA SER A 39 10.60 -16.14 -0.90
C SER A 39 10.97 -16.03 0.58
N VAL A 40 10.27 -15.15 1.30
CA VAL A 40 10.49 -14.92 2.73
C VAL A 40 9.15 -14.90 3.44
N TYR A 41 9.10 -15.59 4.57
CA TYR A 41 8.01 -15.57 5.53
C TYR A 41 8.46 -14.79 6.77
N PHE A 42 7.57 -14.00 7.36
CA PHE A 42 7.80 -13.38 8.68
C PHE A 42 6.77 -13.85 9.69
N TYR A 43 7.22 -14.10 10.92
CA TYR A 43 6.41 -14.56 12.05
C TYR A 43 6.66 -13.67 13.26
N ARG A 44 5.59 -13.41 14.02
CA ARG A 44 5.65 -12.64 15.27
C ARG A 44 5.73 -13.60 16.46
N PRO A 45 6.49 -13.23 17.51
CA PRO A 45 6.56 -14.05 18.71
C PRO A 45 5.20 -14.16 19.36
N ASN A 46 4.82 -15.36 19.79
CA ASN A 46 3.56 -15.63 20.48
C ASN A 46 3.73 -15.88 21.99
N GLY A 47 4.95 -15.69 22.53
CA GLY A 47 5.27 -15.90 23.95
C GLY A 47 5.52 -17.36 24.36
N SER A 48 5.41 -18.32 23.43
CA SER A 48 5.70 -19.73 23.72
C SER A 48 7.19 -19.97 24.03
N ARG A 49 7.48 -20.89 24.95
CA ARG A 49 8.84 -21.41 25.16
C ARG A 49 9.19 -22.30 23.96
N GLY A 50 10.31 -22.02 23.29
CA GLY A 50 10.72 -22.74 22.09
C GLY A 50 10.04 -22.25 20.80
N PHE A 51 9.66 -20.97 20.73
CA PHE A 51 9.17 -20.35 19.49
C PHE A 51 10.15 -20.58 18.34
N PHE A 52 9.69 -21.25 17.27
CA PHE A 52 10.50 -21.65 16.13
C PHE A 52 11.72 -22.51 16.48
N ASP A 53 11.58 -23.46 17.40
CA ASP A 53 12.66 -24.39 17.76
C ASP A 53 13.24 -25.10 16.51
N ALA A 54 14.52 -24.86 16.23
CA ALA A 54 15.19 -25.37 15.05
C ALA A 54 15.32 -26.90 15.01
N ALA A 55 15.38 -27.57 16.16
CA ALA A 55 15.43 -29.03 16.21
C ALA A 55 14.08 -29.63 15.80
N VAL A 56 12.97 -29.02 16.21
CA VAL A 56 11.62 -29.41 15.76
C VAL A 56 11.50 -29.21 14.25
N LEU A 57 11.92 -28.04 13.75
CA LEU A 57 11.90 -27.71 12.32
C LEU A 57 12.73 -28.69 11.49
N ARG A 58 13.96 -29.00 11.91
CA ARG A 58 14.82 -29.99 11.23
C ARG A 58 14.23 -31.39 11.25
N SER A 59 13.79 -31.88 12.40
CA SER A 59 13.20 -33.22 12.51
C SER A 59 11.95 -33.36 11.63
N ALA A 60 11.11 -32.33 11.56
CA ALA A 60 9.97 -32.30 10.65
C ALA A 60 10.41 -32.26 9.19
N LEU A 61 11.50 -31.55 8.86
CA LEU A 61 12.04 -31.46 7.52
C LEU A 61 12.58 -32.82 7.03
N GLU A 62 13.30 -33.55 7.88
CA GLU A 62 13.76 -34.92 7.58
C GLU A 62 12.60 -35.83 7.17
N ARG A 63 11.49 -35.77 7.92
CA ARG A 63 10.26 -36.53 7.62
C ARG A 63 9.57 -36.04 6.36
N ALA A 64 9.46 -34.72 6.14
CA ALA A 64 8.83 -34.15 4.94
C ALA A 64 9.58 -34.52 3.65
N LEU A 65 10.91 -34.67 3.72
CA LEU A 65 11.74 -35.07 2.59
C LEU A 65 11.58 -36.54 2.19
N VAL A 66 10.87 -37.37 2.96
CA VAL A 66 10.57 -38.75 2.56
C VAL A 66 9.54 -38.79 1.40
N PRO A 67 8.32 -38.23 1.54
CA PRO A 67 7.39 -38.15 0.42
C PRO A 67 7.83 -37.15 -0.67
N PHE A 68 8.53 -36.06 -0.29
CA PHE A 68 9.02 -35.04 -1.23
C PHE A 68 10.50 -35.21 -1.59
N TYR A 69 10.96 -36.45 -1.72
CA TYR A 69 12.38 -36.79 -1.90
C TYR A 69 13.13 -36.13 -3.07
N PRO A 70 12.50 -35.68 -4.19
CA PRO A 70 13.23 -34.91 -5.20
C PRO A 70 13.79 -33.58 -4.66
N MET A 71 13.20 -32.99 -3.62
CA MET A 71 13.74 -31.77 -2.99
C MET A 71 15.14 -31.97 -2.38
N ALA A 72 15.45 -33.20 -1.95
CA ALA A 72 16.76 -33.57 -1.42
C ALA A 72 17.76 -34.03 -2.50
N GLY A 73 17.37 -33.97 -3.77
CA GLY A 73 18.21 -34.38 -4.90
C GLY A 73 19.20 -33.30 -5.36
N ARG A 74 19.76 -33.52 -6.55
CA ARG A 74 20.61 -32.58 -7.29
C ARG A 74 20.16 -32.50 -8.75
N LEU A 75 20.51 -31.42 -9.45
CA LEU A 75 20.38 -31.43 -10.91
C LEU A 75 21.47 -32.32 -11.50
N GLY A 76 21.13 -33.00 -12.59
CA GLY A 76 22.08 -33.76 -13.39
C GLY A 76 21.71 -33.68 -14.86
N ARG A 77 22.55 -34.23 -15.73
CA ARG A 77 22.24 -34.38 -17.17
C ARG A 77 22.02 -35.85 -17.50
N GLY A 78 20.94 -36.15 -18.20
CA GLY A 78 20.67 -37.46 -18.80
C GLY A 78 21.63 -37.76 -19.96
N GLU A 79 21.49 -38.95 -20.56
CA GLU A 79 22.34 -39.40 -21.67
C GLU A 79 22.25 -38.50 -22.91
N ASP A 80 21.07 -37.91 -23.15
CA ASP A 80 20.80 -36.95 -24.22
C ASP A 80 21.21 -35.50 -23.87
N GLY A 81 21.84 -35.29 -22.71
CA GLY A 81 22.24 -33.99 -22.19
C GLY A 81 21.11 -33.16 -21.56
N ARG A 82 19.87 -33.67 -21.56
CA ARG A 82 18.72 -33.03 -20.94
C ARG A 82 18.92 -32.93 -19.43
N VAL A 83 18.56 -31.79 -18.83
CA VAL A 83 18.65 -31.62 -17.38
C VAL A 83 17.55 -32.40 -16.69
N GLU A 84 17.91 -33.22 -15.71
CA GLU A 84 17.02 -34.06 -14.89
C GLU A 84 17.29 -33.82 -13.40
N ILE A 85 16.46 -34.39 -12.53
CA ILE A 85 16.71 -34.40 -11.09
C ILE A 85 17.23 -35.77 -10.67
N ASP A 86 18.48 -35.82 -10.26
CA ASP A 86 19.04 -36.99 -9.59
C ASP A 86 18.52 -37.05 -8.15
N CYS A 87 17.59 -37.96 -7.89
CA CYS A 87 16.99 -38.16 -6.57
C CYS A 87 17.96 -38.93 -5.67
N ASN A 88 19.05 -38.27 -5.30
CA ASN A 88 20.17 -38.86 -4.57
C ASN A 88 20.13 -38.61 -3.05
N GLY A 89 19.07 -37.97 -2.54
CA GLY A 89 18.87 -37.77 -1.10
C GLY A 89 20.03 -37.11 -0.37
N GLU A 90 20.89 -36.34 -1.07
CA GLU A 90 22.02 -35.65 -0.44
C GLU A 90 21.57 -34.63 0.61
N GLY A 91 20.38 -34.07 0.43
CA GLY A 91 19.70 -33.24 1.41
C GLY A 91 19.42 -31.82 0.95
N VAL A 92 18.78 -31.09 1.85
CA VAL A 92 18.41 -29.68 1.77
C VAL A 92 19.28 -28.87 2.71
N LEU A 93 19.75 -27.70 2.29
CA LEU A 93 20.50 -26.81 3.16
C LEU A 93 19.57 -26.13 4.15
N PHE A 94 19.82 -26.27 5.44
CA PHE A 94 19.11 -25.60 6.52
C PHE A 94 20.08 -24.76 7.33
N VAL A 95 19.85 -23.45 7.33
CA VAL A 95 20.68 -22.45 8.00
C VAL A 95 19.92 -21.85 9.18
N GLU A 96 20.58 -21.73 10.31
CA GLU A 96 20.13 -20.94 11.45
C GLU A 96 20.97 -19.69 11.53
N ALA A 97 20.31 -18.54 11.65
CA ALA A 97 20.96 -17.25 11.71
C ALA A 97 20.31 -16.36 12.77
N GLU A 98 21.01 -15.32 13.17
CA GLU A 98 20.50 -14.28 14.06
C GLU A 98 20.74 -12.89 13.50
N ALA A 99 19.80 -12.01 13.76
CA ALA A 99 19.96 -10.58 13.56
C ALA A 99 19.86 -9.89 14.93
N PRO A 100 20.97 -9.82 15.70
CA PRO A 100 20.95 -9.36 17.10
C PRO A 100 20.61 -7.87 17.23
N ASP A 101 20.83 -7.11 16.16
CA ASP A 101 20.63 -5.66 16.12
C ASP A 101 19.39 -5.24 15.34
N ALA A 102 18.61 -6.19 14.81
CA ALA A 102 17.44 -5.90 14.01
C ALA A 102 16.16 -6.55 14.55
N THR A 103 15.04 -5.96 14.17
CA THR A 103 13.69 -6.44 14.43
C THR A 103 12.98 -6.79 13.13
N VAL A 104 11.90 -7.57 13.22
CA VAL A 104 11.03 -7.84 12.06
C VAL A 104 10.45 -6.53 11.49
N ASP A 105 10.18 -5.54 12.35
CA ASP A 105 9.62 -4.24 11.95
C ASP A 105 10.58 -3.39 11.11
N ASP A 106 11.89 -3.68 11.17
CA ASP A 106 12.89 -2.95 10.38
C ASP A 106 12.75 -3.21 8.87
N PHE A 107 12.00 -4.26 8.48
CA PHE A 107 11.64 -4.54 7.08
C PHE A 107 10.40 -3.76 6.62
N GLY A 108 9.85 -2.87 7.45
CA GLY A 108 8.79 -1.93 7.11
C GLY A 108 7.49 -2.60 6.65
N ASP A 109 7.04 -2.22 5.45
CA ASP A 109 5.85 -2.77 4.78
C ASP A 109 6.12 -4.10 4.07
N PHE A 110 7.33 -4.66 4.24
CA PHE A 110 7.82 -5.86 3.58
C PHE A 110 7.92 -5.72 2.05
N ALA A 111 8.19 -4.51 1.54
CA ALA A 111 8.60 -4.33 0.16
C ALA A 111 9.79 -5.26 -0.17
N PRO A 112 9.73 -6.06 -1.24
CA PRO A 112 10.73 -7.10 -1.54
C PRO A 112 11.98 -6.49 -2.17
N THR A 113 12.65 -5.62 -1.42
CA THR A 113 13.94 -5.03 -1.78
C THR A 113 15.03 -6.09 -1.81
N MET A 114 16.19 -5.73 -2.35
CA MET A 114 17.34 -6.64 -2.40
C MET A 114 17.91 -6.96 -1.02
N GLU A 115 17.58 -6.17 0.01
CA GLU A 115 17.87 -6.52 1.41
C GLU A 115 17.17 -7.82 1.83
N MET A 116 16.04 -8.16 1.19
CA MET A 116 15.41 -9.49 1.13
C MET A 116 16.40 -10.67 1.19
N LYS A 117 17.41 -10.59 0.34
CA LYS A 117 18.28 -11.72 0.00
C LYS A 117 19.16 -12.19 1.14
N GLN A 118 19.47 -11.32 2.12
CA GLN A 118 20.28 -11.69 3.28
C GLN A 118 19.56 -12.71 4.20
N LEU A 119 18.24 -12.80 4.10
CA LEU A 119 17.43 -13.76 4.86
C LEU A 119 17.38 -15.15 4.21
N ILE A 120 18.06 -15.35 3.09
CA ILE A 120 18.07 -16.59 2.32
C ILE A 120 19.53 -17.01 2.09
N PRO A 121 19.87 -18.31 2.17
CA PRO A 121 21.24 -18.74 1.94
C PRO A 121 21.73 -18.37 0.54
N HIS A 122 22.94 -17.84 0.45
CA HIS A 122 23.60 -17.63 -0.83
C HIS A 122 23.91 -18.99 -1.48
N VAL A 123 23.60 -19.11 -2.77
CA VAL A 123 23.93 -20.29 -3.56
C VAL A 123 24.96 -19.91 -4.61
N ASP A 124 26.08 -20.64 -4.61
CA ASP A 124 27.12 -20.49 -5.61
C ASP A 124 26.78 -21.33 -6.85
N TYR A 125 26.63 -20.66 -8.00
CA TYR A 125 26.32 -21.27 -9.29
C TYR A 125 27.55 -21.39 -10.20
N THR A 126 28.76 -21.11 -9.70
CA THR A 126 30.00 -21.22 -10.51
C THR A 126 30.44 -22.66 -10.74
N GLY A 127 29.99 -23.58 -9.89
CA GLY A 127 30.22 -25.03 -10.02
C GLY A 127 29.30 -25.72 -11.04
N ASP A 128 29.38 -27.05 -11.08
CA ASP A 128 28.45 -27.87 -11.86
C ASP A 128 27.03 -27.79 -11.30
N ILE A 129 26.01 -28.06 -12.12
CA ILE A 129 24.61 -28.03 -11.68
C ILE A 129 24.29 -29.03 -10.56
N SER A 130 25.14 -30.05 -10.37
CA SER A 130 25.04 -31.02 -9.28
C SER A 130 25.67 -30.55 -7.96
N SER A 131 26.41 -29.44 -7.94
CA SER A 131 27.20 -29.03 -6.77
C SER A 131 26.40 -28.26 -5.71
N PHE A 132 25.18 -27.82 -6.03
CA PHE A 132 24.34 -27.06 -5.12
C PHE A 132 23.02 -27.78 -4.80
N PRO A 133 22.48 -27.61 -3.58
CA PRO A 133 21.18 -28.16 -3.21
C PRO A 133 20.06 -27.52 -4.04
N LEU A 134 18.97 -28.26 -4.26
CA LEU A 134 17.78 -27.77 -4.97
C LEU A 134 16.88 -26.88 -4.11
N LEU A 135 17.02 -26.99 -2.79
CA LEU A 135 16.30 -26.21 -1.80
C LEU A 135 17.28 -25.75 -0.73
N VAL A 136 17.20 -24.46 -0.40
CA VAL A 136 17.92 -23.83 0.70
C VAL A 136 16.92 -23.10 1.60
N LEU A 137 17.08 -23.26 2.90
CA LEU A 137 16.20 -22.72 3.93
C LEU A 137 17.05 -21.98 4.97
N GLN A 138 16.58 -20.84 5.42
CA GLN A 138 17.19 -20.10 6.53
C GLN A 138 16.15 -19.65 7.53
N VAL A 139 16.35 -19.99 8.80
CA VAL A 139 15.59 -19.45 9.92
C VAL A 139 16.43 -18.35 10.56
N THR A 140 15.93 -17.12 10.53
CA THR A 140 16.62 -15.96 11.14
C THR A 140 15.86 -15.48 12.36
N TYR A 141 16.50 -15.50 13.53
CA TYR A 141 15.93 -15.01 14.79
C TYR A 141 16.27 -13.54 15.00
N PHE A 142 15.27 -12.72 15.27
CA PHE A 142 15.41 -11.28 15.47
C PHE A 142 15.44 -10.90 16.95
N LYS A 143 16.03 -9.74 17.26
CA LYS A 143 16.10 -9.18 18.62
C LYS A 143 14.75 -9.10 19.33
N CYS A 144 13.67 -8.83 18.59
CA CYS A 144 12.32 -8.72 19.13
C CYS A 144 11.66 -10.08 19.42
N GLY A 145 12.35 -11.21 19.17
CA GLY A 145 11.80 -12.56 19.25
C GLY A 145 11.02 -13.00 18.00
N GLY A 146 10.84 -12.12 17.02
CA GLY A 146 10.29 -12.48 15.71
C GLY A 146 11.24 -13.36 14.92
N VAL A 147 10.71 -14.04 13.91
CA VAL A 147 11.47 -14.97 13.06
C VAL A 147 11.13 -14.72 11.60
N SER A 148 12.14 -14.85 10.73
CA SER A 148 11.90 -15.05 9.30
C SER A 148 12.31 -16.45 8.86
N LEU A 149 11.56 -16.98 7.90
CA LEU A 149 11.93 -18.19 7.15
C LEU A 149 12.18 -17.78 5.70
N GLY A 150 13.44 -17.76 5.29
CA GLY A 150 13.84 -17.58 3.90
C GLY A 150 13.88 -18.92 3.17
N VAL A 151 13.32 -18.94 1.97
CA VAL A 151 13.24 -20.11 1.09
C VAL A 151 13.87 -19.75 -0.25
N GLY A 152 14.89 -20.48 -0.67
CA GLY A 152 15.38 -20.48 -2.04
C GLY A 152 15.13 -21.85 -2.65
N MET A 153 14.34 -21.92 -3.71
CA MET A 153 14.04 -23.20 -4.40
C MET A 153 14.43 -23.12 -5.87
N GLN A 154 15.21 -24.08 -6.36
CA GLN A 154 15.58 -24.17 -7.76
C GLN A 154 14.34 -24.45 -8.62
N HIS A 155 13.98 -23.52 -9.50
CA HIS A 155 12.72 -23.53 -10.25
C HIS A 155 12.56 -24.78 -11.15
N GLN A 156 13.64 -25.45 -11.53
CA GLN A 156 13.58 -26.72 -12.28
C GLN A 156 13.06 -27.90 -11.44
N VAL A 157 13.07 -27.80 -10.11
CA VAL A 157 12.50 -28.83 -9.22
C VAL A 157 10.98 -28.74 -9.15
N ALA A 158 10.42 -27.54 -9.11
CA ALA A 158 9.01 -27.31 -8.83
C ALA A 158 8.64 -25.86 -9.14
N ASP A 159 7.41 -25.63 -9.58
CA ASP A 159 6.83 -24.28 -9.58
C ASP A 159 6.38 -23.87 -8.16
N GLY A 160 5.93 -22.62 -8.02
CA GLY A 160 5.47 -22.08 -6.73
C GLY A 160 4.34 -22.89 -6.08
N PHE A 161 3.44 -23.51 -6.85
CA PHE A 161 2.38 -24.34 -6.29
C PHE A 161 2.94 -25.61 -5.66
N SER A 162 3.80 -26.33 -6.38
CA SER A 162 4.46 -27.55 -5.89
C SER A 162 5.44 -27.25 -4.74
N GLY A 163 6.13 -26.11 -4.78
CA GLY A 163 7.01 -25.66 -3.69
C GLY A 163 6.26 -25.33 -2.41
N LEU A 164 5.12 -24.64 -2.51
CA LEU A 164 4.26 -24.37 -1.34
C LEU A 164 3.61 -25.62 -0.79
N HIS A 165 3.25 -26.58 -1.66
CA HIS A 165 2.78 -27.89 -1.22
C HIS A 165 3.81 -28.56 -0.30
N PHE A 166 5.10 -28.47 -0.64
CA PHE A 166 6.17 -28.95 0.23
C PHE A 166 6.29 -28.15 1.55
N ILE A 167 6.34 -26.81 1.50
CA ILE A 167 6.50 -25.97 2.70
C ILE A 167 5.33 -26.16 3.67
N ASN A 168 4.10 -26.22 3.16
CA ASN A 168 2.91 -26.42 3.98
C ASN A 168 2.90 -27.84 4.57
N SER A 169 3.26 -28.86 3.80
CA SER A 169 3.39 -30.24 4.32
C SER A 169 4.48 -30.35 5.39
N TRP A 170 5.59 -29.63 5.24
CA TRP A 170 6.62 -29.53 6.27
C TRP A 170 6.08 -28.89 7.56
N SER A 171 5.28 -27.83 7.43
CA SER A 171 4.62 -27.20 8.58
C SER A 171 3.59 -28.10 9.26
N ASP A 172 2.85 -28.91 8.48
CA ASP A 172 1.90 -29.90 8.98
C ASP A 172 2.62 -30.98 9.81
N ILE A 173 3.73 -31.51 9.28
CA ILE A 173 4.55 -32.51 9.96
C ILE A 173 5.21 -31.95 11.23
N ALA A 174 5.56 -30.66 11.26
CA ALA A 174 6.06 -30.00 12.46
C ALA A 174 4.98 -29.95 13.56
N ARG A 175 3.70 -29.86 13.18
CA ARG A 175 2.54 -29.95 14.07
C ARG A 175 2.10 -31.38 14.40
N GLY A 176 2.79 -32.38 13.88
CA GLY A 176 2.43 -33.80 14.07
C GLY A 176 1.27 -34.28 13.20
N LEU A 177 0.99 -33.58 12.09
CA LEU A 177 0.01 -33.99 11.08
C LEU A 177 0.71 -34.74 9.94
N ASP A 178 -0.02 -35.68 9.32
CA ASP A 178 0.44 -36.36 8.11
C ASP A 178 0.32 -35.44 6.87
N VAL A 179 1.04 -35.80 5.80
CA VAL A 179 0.91 -35.11 4.51
C VAL A 179 -0.51 -35.30 3.97
N ALA A 180 -1.27 -34.20 3.90
CA ALA A 180 -2.67 -34.24 3.49
C ALA A 180 -2.88 -34.77 2.05
N VAL A 181 -1.98 -34.38 1.14
CA VAL A 181 -2.01 -34.81 -0.27
C VAL A 181 -0.62 -35.35 -0.64
N PRO A 182 -0.45 -36.65 -0.89
CA PRO A 182 0.84 -37.17 -1.32
C PRO A 182 1.28 -36.57 -2.66
N PRO A 183 2.56 -36.23 -2.86
CA PRO A 183 3.01 -35.67 -4.12
C PRO A 183 3.04 -36.73 -5.23
N PHE A 184 2.50 -36.36 -6.39
CA PHE A 184 2.51 -37.18 -7.59
C PHE A 184 3.75 -36.88 -8.43
N MET A 185 4.61 -37.89 -8.58
CA MET A 185 5.98 -37.74 -9.10
C MET A 185 6.17 -38.40 -10.47
N ASP A 186 5.37 -38.00 -11.47
CA ASP A 186 5.58 -38.39 -12.86
C ASP A 186 5.33 -37.21 -13.81
N ARG A 187 6.43 -36.67 -14.35
CA ARG A 187 6.42 -35.51 -15.25
C ARG A 187 6.18 -35.90 -16.71
N SER A 188 6.17 -37.19 -17.03
CA SER A 188 5.97 -37.68 -18.39
C SER A 188 4.59 -37.35 -18.95
N ILE A 189 3.60 -37.05 -18.08
CA ILE A 189 2.27 -36.57 -18.45
C ILE A 189 2.33 -35.27 -19.29
N LEU A 190 3.40 -34.50 -19.13
CA LEU A 190 3.68 -33.27 -19.89
C LEU A 190 4.68 -33.47 -21.03
N ARG A 191 4.95 -34.71 -21.46
CA ARG A 191 5.68 -34.95 -22.71
C ARG A 191 4.93 -34.34 -23.89
N ALA A 192 5.70 -33.80 -24.83
CA ALA A 192 5.20 -33.45 -26.15
C ALA A 192 4.71 -34.71 -26.87
N ARG A 193 3.85 -34.51 -27.87
CA ARG A 193 3.39 -35.58 -28.76
C ARG A 193 4.54 -36.02 -29.67
N ASP A 194 4.42 -37.24 -30.19
CA ASP A 194 5.37 -37.80 -31.15
C ASP A 194 4.63 -38.16 -32.46
N PRO A 195 4.89 -37.44 -33.58
CA PRO A 195 5.78 -36.28 -33.69
C PRO A 195 5.18 -35.01 -33.04
N PRO A 196 6.01 -34.04 -32.62
CA PRO A 196 5.52 -32.76 -32.12
C PRO A 196 4.80 -31.99 -33.23
N THR A 197 3.55 -31.57 -32.98
CA THR A 197 2.70 -30.90 -33.98
C THR A 197 2.06 -29.62 -33.41
N PRO A 198 2.81 -28.49 -33.36
CA PRO A 198 2.26 -27.22 -32.92
C PRO A 198 1.16 -26.73 -33.86
N TYR A 199 0.02 -26.32 -33.29
CA TYR A 199 -1.10 -25.73 -34.03
C TYR A 199 -1.12 -24.19 -33.98
N PHE A 200 -0.40 -23.61 -33.01
CA PHE A 200 -0.36 -22.18 -32.79
C PHE A 200 1.08 -21.64 -32.93
N PRO A 201 1.25 -20.35 -33.24
CA PRO A 201 2.57 -19.75 -33.36
C PRO A 201 3.30 -19.55 -32.02
N HIS A 202 2.60 -19.63 -30.87
CA HIS A 202 3.17 -19.45 -29.53
C HIS A 202 3.99 -18.17 -29.34
N VAL A 203 3.34 -17.03 -29.58
CA VAL A 203 3.90 -15.67 -29.48
C VAL A 203 4.48 -15.31 -28.09
N GLU A 204 4.17 -16.09 -27.07
CA GLU A 204 4.74 -16.03 -25.73
C GLU A 204 6.23 -16.42 -25.66
N HIS A 205 6.72 -17.14 -26.68
CA HIS A 205 8.12 -17.52 -26.86
C HIS A 205 8.84 -16.67 -27.93
N HIS A 206 8.11 -15.82 -28.65
CA HIS A 206 8.71 -14.86 -29.57
C HIS A 206 9.39 -13.71 -28.82
N PRO A 207 10.42 -13.08 -29.42
CA PRO A 207 11.08 -11.90 -28.86
C PRO A 207 10.09 -10.83 -28.40
N ALA A 208 10.43 -10.15 -27.31
CA ALA A 208 9.64 -9.07 -26.76
C ALA A 208 9.77 -7.80 -27.63
N PRO A 209 8.73 -6.96 -27.75
CA PRO A 209 8.85 -5.65 -28.37
C PRO A 209 9.98 -4.82 -27.77
N HIS A 210 10.80 -4.20 -28.63
CA HIS A 210 11.83 -3.25 -28.22
C HIS A 210 11.27 -1.84 -28.13
N MET A 211 11.92 -0.98 -27.34
CA MET A 211 11.60 0.44 -27.28
C MET A 211 11.90 1.09 -28.64
N LYS A 212 10.93 1.81 -29.22
CA LYS A 212 11.12 2.57 -30.45
C LYS A 212 12.12 3.70 -30.19
N ARG A 213 13.14 3.81 -31.05
CA ARG A 213 14.07 4.94 -31.04
C ARG A 213 13.40 6.14 -31.71
N HIS A 214 13.20 7.24 -30.97
CA HIS A 214 12.86 8.51 -31.59
C HIS A 214 14.14 9.11 -32.18
N HIS A 215 14.29 9.07 -33.51
CA HIS A 215 15.30 9.88 -34.19
C HIS A 215 14.95 11.36 -34.01
N ARG A 216 15.63 12.05 -33.09
CA ARG A 216 15.85 13.50 -33.20
C ARG A 216 17.17 13.71 -33.97
N PRO A 217 17.17 14.37 -35.14
CA PRO A 217 18.43 14.74 -35.78
C PRO A 217 19.15 15.76 -34.88
N GLY A 218 20.36 15.42 -34.39
CA GLY A 218 21.25 16.34 -33.69
C GLY A 218 21.43 16.14 -32.18
N ALA A 219 20.95 15.06 -31.57
CA ALA A 219 21.32 14.72 -30.19
C ALA A 219 22.44 13.67 -30.21
N GLU A 220 23.63 14.04 -29.73
CA GLU A 220 24.74 13.11 -29.50
C GLU A 220 24.32 12.03 -28.50
N ASP A 221 24.76 10.79 -28.75
CA ASP A 221 24.51 9.60 -27.93
C ASP A 221 25.13 9.74 -26.54
N SER A 222 24.44 10.44 -25.63
CA SER A 222 24.66 10.23 -24.21
C SER A 222 24.01 8.91 -23.83
N VAL A 223 24.84 7.92 -23.53
CA VAL A 223 24.43 6.71 -22.83
C VAL A 223 23.89 7.17 -21.48
N GLU A 224 22.56 7.32 -21.36
CA GLU A 224 21.91 7.61 -20.07
C GLU A 224 22.44 6.59 -19.05
N ALA A 225 23.09 7.10 -18.00
CA ALA A 225 23.56 6.26 -16.90
C ALA A 225 22.37 5.46 -16.35
N PRO A 226 22.54 4.15 -16.06
CA PRO A 226 21.44 3.32 -15.57
C PRO A 226 20.90 3.90 -14.27
N THR A 227 19.68 4.45 -14.31
CA THR A 227 18.96 4.83 -13.10
C THR A 227 18.67 3.57 -12.29
N ALA A 228 18.89 3.64 -10.97
CA ALA A 228 18.67 2.50 -10.09
C ALA A 228 17.21 2.03 -10.16
N ALA A 229 17.01 0.71 -10.18
CA ALA A 229 15.70 0.11 -10.02
C ALA A 229 15.22 0.31 -8.57
N ALA A 230 14.00 0.78 -8.41
CA ALA A 230 13.28 0.82 -7.14
C ALA A 230 12.34 -0.39 -7.05
N VAL A 231 12.12 -0.87 -5.84
CA VAL A 231 11.14 -1.92 -5.53
C VAL A 231 10.22 -1.40 -4.45
N ASP A 232 8.92 -1.58 -4.64
CA ASP A 232 7.89 -1.06 -3.74
C ASP A 232 6.71 -2.03 -3.67
N ILE A 233 5.86 -1.90 -2.64
CA ILE A 233 4.67 -2.70 -2.42
C ILE A 233 3.43 -1.83 -2.16
N PHE A 234 2.39 -2.02 -2.97
CA PHE A 234 1.19 -1.21 -2.93
C PHE A 234 -0.01 -2.03 -2.45
N LYS A 235 -0.58 -1.69 -1.30
CA LYS A 235 -1.77 -2.36 -0.76
C LYS A 235 -3.05 -1.78 -1.40
N LEU A 236 -3.75 -2.59 -2.16
CA LEU A 236 -5.07 -2.28 -2.71
C LEU A 236 -6.16 -2.91 -1.83
N THR A 237 -6.93 -2.05 -1.17
CA THR A 237 -8.04 -2.47 -0.31
C THR A 237 -9.15 -3.16 -1.12
N LYS A 238 -9.95 -3.99 -0.46
CA LYS A 238 -11.17 -4.58 -1.05
C LYS A 238 -12.08 -3.52 -1.66
N ALA A 239 -12.18 -2.34 -1.04
CA ALA A 239 -12.96 -1.21 -1.55
C ALA A 239 -12.40 -0.67 -2.87
N GLN A 240 -11.09 -0.46 -2.98
CA GLN A 240 -10.44 -0.02 -4.23
C GLN A 240 -10.61 -1.06 -5.34
N LEU A 241 -10.47 -2.36 -5.03
CA LEU A 241 -10.69 -3.44 -5.99
C LEU A 241 -12.15 -3.52 -6.47
N SER A 242 -13.11 -3.34 -5.55
CA SER A 242 -14.53 -3.24 -5.88
C SER A 242 -14.83 -2.00 -6.72
N LEU A 243 -14.20 -0.86 -6.42
CA LEU A 243 -14.35 0.37 -7.20
C LEU A 243 -13.83 0.19 -8.62
N LEU A 244 -12.67 -0.46 -8.79
CA LEU A 244 -12.11 -0.80 -10.09
C LEU A 244 -13.08 -1.66 -10.91
N LYS A 245 -13.76 -2.60 -10.26
CA LYS A 245 -14.79 -3.45 -10.88
C LYS A 245 -16.06 -2.68 -11.23
N LEU A 246 -16.51 -1.78 -10.36
CA LEU A 246 -17.71 -0.97 -10.56
C LEU A 246 -17.57 0.02 -11.72
N LYS A 247 -16.38 0.60 -11.90
CA LYS A 247 -16.10 1.55 -12.98
C LYS A 247 -15.84 0.92 -14.34
N ALA A 248 -15.65 -0.40 -14.40
CA ALA A 248 -15.50 -1.09 -15.65
C ALA A 248 -16.85 -1.11 -16.39
N PRO A 249 -16.95 -0.60 -17.63
CA PRO A 249 -18.16 -0.72 -18.42
C PRO A 249 -18.56 -2.19 -18.60
N PRO A 250 -19.85 -2.51 -18.78
CA PRO A 250 -20.30 -3.87 -19.04
C PRO A 250 -19.65 -4.37 -20.34
N GLY A 251 -18.83 -5.43 -20.21
CA GLY A 251 -18.31 -6.18 -21.35
C GLY A 251 -19.29 -7.30 -21.78
N PRO A 252 -19.01 -7.99 -22.89
CA PRO A 252 -19.79 -9.16 -23.32
C PRO A 252 -19.79 -10.28 -22.26
N THR A 253 -18.77 -10.32 -21.41
CA THR A 253 -18.74 -11.10 -20.17
C THR A 253 -18.25 -10.21 -19.03
N ALA A 254 -18.70 -10.49 -17.81
CA ALA A 254 -18.24 -9.74 -16.63
C ALA A 254 -16.73 -9.93 -16.43
N TYR A 255 -16.00 -8.83 -16.24
CA TYR A 255 -14.56 -8.89 -15.99
C TYR A 255 -14.26 -9.47 -14.61
N SER A 256 -13.26 -10.35 -14.54
CA SER A 256 -12.71 -10.79 -13.26
C SER A 256 -11.95 -9.65 -12.57
N THR A 257 -11.94 -9.64 -11.23
CA THR A 257 -11.15 -8.68 -10.44
C THR A 257 -9.67 -8.73 -10.84
N TYR A 258 -9.15 -9.93 -11.10
CA TYR A 258 -7.78 -10.13 -11.55
C TYR A 258 -7.52 -9.47 -12.92
N ALA A 259 -8.38 -9.68 -13.92
CA ALA A 259 -8.18 -9.11 -15.26
C ALA A 259 -8.18 -7.58 -15.24
N LEU A 260 -9.08 -6.96 -14.46
CA LEU A 260 -9.12 -5.51 -14.30
C LEU A 260 -7.90 -4.98 -13.57
N LEU A 261 -7.48 -5.64 -12.49
CA LEU A 261 -6.29 -5.23 -11.75
C LEU A 261 -5.02 -5.38 -12.59
N ALA A 262 -4.85 -6.51 -13.26
CA ALA A 262 -3.73 -6.75 -14.18
C ALA A 262 -3.67 -5.68 -15.28
N ALA A 263 -4.83 -5.32 -15.84
CA ALA A 263 -4.94 -4.26 -16.84
C ALA A 263 -4.63 -2.87 -16.27
N HIS A 264 -5.07 -2.57 -15.05
CA HIS A 264 -4.75 -1.33 -14.35
C HIS A 264 -3.24 -1.21 -14.08
N VAL A 265 -2.59 -2.28 -13.62
CA VAL A 265 -1.14 -2.35 -13.45
C VAL A 265 -0.41 -2.10 -14.77
N TRP A 266 -0.84 -2.77 -15.85
CA TRP A 266 -0.23 -2.61 -17.18
C TRP A 266 -0.38 -1.18 -17.70
N ARG A 267 -1.59 -0.60 -17.59
CA ARG A 267 -1.88 0.79 -17.91
C ARG A 267 -0.99 1.75 -17.12
N CYS A 268 -0.95 1.62 -15.79
CA CYS A 268 -0.16 2.50 -14.93
C CYS A 268 1.33 2.42 -15.25
N ALA A 269 1.86 1.23 -15.57
CA ALA A 269 3.25 1.08 -16.00
C ALA A 269 3.53 1.76 -17.35
N CYS A 270 2.63 1.64 -18.33
CA CYS A 270 2.76 2.33 -19.63
C CYS A 270 2.79 3.85 -19.46
N VAL A 271 1.88 4.39 -18.64
CA VAL A 271 1.80 5.84 -18.36
C VAL A 271 3.01 6.31 -17.55
N ALA A 272 3.41 5.58 -16.51
CA ALA A 272 4.56 5.93 -15.67
C ALA A 272 5.88 5.97 -16.48
N ARG A 273 6.03 5.05 -17.44
CA ARG A 273 7.18 4.99 -18.36
C ARG A 273 7.12 6.03 -19.49
N GLY A 274 6.03 6.76 -19.65
CA GLY A 274 5.86 7.73 -20.73
C GLY A 274 5.93 7.11 -22.13
N LEU A 275 5.36 5.92 -22.31
CA LEU A 275 5.42 5.22 -23.60
C LEU A 275 4.64 5.98 -24.70
N PRO A 276 5.21 6.14 -25.91
CA PRO A 276 4.49 6.69 -27.06
C PRO A 276 3.23 5.87 -27.38
N PRO A 277 2.10 6.47 -27.79
CA PRO A 277 0.84 5.74 -28.03
C PRO A 277 0.96 4.59 -29.03
N ASP A 278 1.88 4.67 -30.00
CA ASP A 278 2.12 3.66 -31.02
C ASP A 278 3.18 2.61 -30.60
N GLN A 279 3.76 2.70 -29.40
CA GLN A 279 4.74 1.74 -28.88
C GLN A 279 4.07 0.39 -28.57
N PRO A 280 4.46 -0.72 -29.21
CA PRO A 280 3.98 -2.03 -28.81
C PRO A 280 4.53 -2.40 -27.42
N THR A 281 3.65 -2.93 -26.57
CA THR A 281 3.98 -3.45 -25.24
C THR A 281 3.39 -4.85 -25.10
N LYS A 282 4.12 -5.73 -24.41
CA LYS A 282 3.71 -7.10 -24.13
C LYS A 282 3.65 -7.31 -22.62
N MET A 283 2.53 -7.85 -22.14
CA MET A 283 2.39 -8.28 -20.75
C MET A 283 2.55 -9.79 -20.66
N TYR A 284 3.34 -10.26 -19.70
CA TYR A 284 3.59 -11.69 -19.46
C TYR A 284 2.85 -12.15 -18.21
N ILE A 285 1.91 -13.09 -18.36
CA ILE A 285 1.06 -13.60 -17.28
C ILE A 285 1.30 -15.09 -17.06
N ALA A 286 1.82 -15.44 -15.88
CA ALA A 286 1.93 -16.83 -15.44
C ALA A 286 0.54 -17.47 -15.33
N THR A 287 0.34 -18.61 -16.01
CA THR A 287 -0.95 -19.30 -16.10
C THR A 287 -0.79 -20.77 -15.73
N ASP A 288 -1.42 -21.19 -14.63
CA ASP A 288 -1.39 -22.59 -14.19
C ASP A 288 -2.23 -23.48 -15.13
N GLY A 289 -1.58 -24.50 -15.70
CA GLY A 289 -2.17 -25.47 -16.61
C GLY A 289 -2.82 -26.69 -15.96
N ARG A 290 -2.66 -26.92 -14.64
CA ARG A 290 -3.10 -28.15 -13.94
C ARG A 290 -4.56 -28.50 -14.21
N GLN A 291 -5.43 -27.50 -14.09
CA GLN A 291 -6.89 -27.63 -14.27
C GLN A 291 -7.35 -27.38 -15.71
N ARG A 292 -6.45 -26.96 -16.60
CA ARG A 292 -6.74 -26.61 -18.01
C ARG A 292 -6.41 -27.75 -18.97
N LEU A 293 -5.41 -28.56 -18.64
CA LEU A 293 -5.09 -29.78 -19.38
C LEU A 293 -6.20 -30.83 -19.27
N ARG A 294 -6.29 -31.72 -20.26
CA ARG A 294 -7.21 -32.87 -20.27
C ARG A 294 -6.42 -34.16 -20.54
N PRO A 295 -6.58 -35.21 -19.71
CA PRO A 295 -7.19 -35.14 -18.37
C PRO A 295 -6.48 -34.09 -17.49
N ALA A 296 -7.18 -33.56 -16.48
CA ALA A 296 -6.56 -32.66 -15.52
C ALA A 296 -5.40 -33.40 -14.82
N LEU A 297 -4.35 -32.66 -14.44
CA LEU A 297 -3.23 -33.30 -13.77
C LEU A 297 -3.65 -33.86 -12.41
N PRO A 298 -3.06 -34.99 -11.96
CA PRO A 298 -3.33 -35.55 -10.65
C PRO A 298 -3.15 -34.52 -9.53
N GLU A 299 -3.96 -34.63 -8.50
CA GLU A 299 -3.76 -33.87 -7.27
C GLU A 299 -2.37 -34.19 -6.71
N GLY A 300 -1.68 -33.16 -6.18
CA GLY A 300 -0.30 -33.31 -5.72
C GLY A 300 0.76 -33.40 -6.83
N TYR A 301 0.43 -33.23 -8.12
CA TYR A 301 1.45 -33.19 -9.20
C TYR A 301 2.62 -32.27 -8.82
N PHE A 302 3.83 -32.85 -8.82
CA PHE A 302 5.03 -32.20 -8.32
C PHE A 302 6.04 -31.92 -9.44
N GLY A 303 6.02 -30.68 -9.91
CA GLY A 303 6.83 -30.16 -11.01
C GLY A 303 6.34 -28.77 -11.42
N ASN A 304 6.70 -28.35 -12.64
CA ASN A 304 6.25 -27.08 -13.22
C ASN A 304 5.08 -27.27 -14.17
N VAL A 305 4.01 -26.50 -13.97
CA VAL A 305 2.83 -26.46 -14.86
C VAL A 305 2.44 -25.02 -15.21
N ILE A 306 3.41 -24.12 -15.19
CA ILE A 306 3.19 -22.70 -15.48
C ILE A 306 3.43 -22.45 -16.96
N PHE A 307 2.35 -22.17 -17.68
CA PHE A 307 2.38 -21.63 -19.03
C PHE A 307 2.34 -20.10 -18.98
N THR A 308 2.41 -19.44 -20.15
CA THR A 308 2.28 -17.98 -20.21
C THR A 308 1.22 -17.53 -21.20
N ALA A 309 0.27 -16.73 -20.70
CA ALA A 309 -0.54 -15.88 -21.56
C ALA A 309 0.17 -14.54 -21.81
N THR A 310 0.26 -14.11 -23.07
CA THR A 310 0.89 -12.84 -23.44
C THR A 310 -0.02 -11.95 -24.28
N PRO A 311 -0.92 -11.14 -23.67
CA PRO A 311 -1.61 -10.09 -24.40
C PRO A 311 -0.60 -9.05 -24.91
N ILE A 312 -0.80 -8.61 -26.15
CA ILE A 312 0.01 -7.60 -26.84
C ILE A 312 -0.93 -6.50 -27.33
N ALA A 313 -0.51 -5.26 -27.17
CA ALA A 313 -1.24 -4.07 -27.61
C ALA A 313 -0.26 -2.90 -27.76
N THR A 314 -0.67 -1.81 -28.39
CA THR A 314 0.09 -0.55 -28.30
C THR A 314 -0.16 0.15 -26.96
N ALA A 315 0.76 0.99 -26.51
CA ALA A 315 0.60 1.71 -25.25
C ALA A 315 -0.66 2.59 -25.25
N GLY A 316 -1.06 3.16 -26.39
CA GLY A 316 -2.31 3.91 -26.54
C GLY A 316 -3.57 3.06 -26.48
N GLU A 317 -3.50 1.78 -26.86
CA GLU A 317 -4.61 0.83 -26.67
C GLU A 317 -4.72 0.35 -25.21
N VAL A 318 -3.59 0.22 -24.51
CA VAL A 318 -3.54 -0.20 -23.10
C VAL A 318 -3.92 0.94 -22.16
N ALA A 319 -3.45 2.15 -22.46
CA ALA A 319 -3.65 3.36 -21.67
C ALA A 319 -4.25 4.49 -22.53
N PRO A 320 -5.47 4.33 -23.07
CA PRO A 320 -6.12 5.41 -23.80
C PRO A 320 -6.37 6.60 -22.88
N GLU A 321 -6.15 7.82 -23.39
CA GLU A 321 -6.35 9.05 -22.63
C GLU A 321 -7.79 9.13 -22.08
N GLY A 322 -7.91 9.50 -20.80
CA GLY A 322 -9.20 9.63 -20.10
C GLY A 322 -9.96 8.32 -19.82
N CYS A 323 -9.45 7.16 -20.24
CA CYS A 323 -10.14 5.88 -20.14
C CYS A 323 -9.60 4.98 -19.02
N GLY A 324 -10.50 4.17 -18.44
CA GLY A 324 -10.16 3.12 -17.48
C GLY A 324 -9.55 1.86 -18.11
N PRO A 325 -9.20 0.84 -17.29
CA PRO A 325 -8.43 -0.34 -17.74
C PRO A 325 -9.24 -1.38 -18.53
N ALA A 326 -10.53 -1.14 -18.79
CA ALA A 326 -11.42 -2.15 -19.38
C ALA A 326 -10.99 -2.66 -20.76
N PRO A 327 -10.50 -1.83 -21.71
CA PRO A 327 -10.01 -2.34 -23.00
C PRO A 327 -8.86 -3.33 -22.85
N ALA A 328 -7.88 -3.02 -21.98
CA ALA A 328 -6.78 -3.93 -21.67
C ALA A 328 -7.26 -5.17 -20.89
N ALA A 329 -8.26 -5.03 -20.01
CA ALA A 329 -8.83 -6.15 -19.26
C ALA A 329 -9.50 -7.18 -20.17
N GLY A 330 -10.23 -6.73 -21.21
CA GLY A 330 -10.79 -7.61 -22.23
C GLY A 330 -9.73 -8.42 -22.97
N ARG A 331 -8.60 -7.78 -23.33
CA ARG A 331 -7.46 -8.46 -23.96
C ARG A 331 -6.82 -9.49 -23.05
N ILE A 332 -6.61 -9.14 -21.78
CA ILE A 332 -6.08 -10.07 -20.77
C ILE A 332 -7.02 -11.27 -20.59
N GLN A 333 -8.32 -11.03 -20.47
CA GLN A 333 -9.30 -12.10 -20.29
C GLN A 333 -9.36 -13.03 -21.52
N ALA A 334 -9.31 -12.47 -22.74
CA ALA A 334 -9.24 -13.25 -23.97
C ALA A 334 -7.95 -14.08 -24.08
N ALA A 335 -6.79 -13.49 -23.72
CA ALA A 335 -5.52 -14.20 -23.72
C ALA A 335 -5.53 -15.38 -22.72
N LEU A 336 -6.10 -15.20 -21.53
CA LEU A 336 -6.25 -16.26 -20.52
C LEU A 336 -7.28 -17.31 -20.92
N ALA A 337 -8.34 -16.93 -21.62
CA ALA A 337 -9.35 -17.85 -22.13
C ALA A 337 -8.77 -18.75 -23.23
N ARG A 338 -7.87 -18.21 -24.08
CA ARG A 338 -7.16 -18.97 -25.13
C ARG A 338 -6.23 -20.05 -24.59
N MET A 339 -5.81 -19.98 -23.33
CA MET A 339 -4.96 -21.01 -22.70
C MET A 339 -5.80 -22.25 -22.33
N ASP A 340 -6.51 -22.81 -23.29
CA ASP A 340 -7.26 -24.06 -23.17
C ASP A 340 -6.38 -25.28 -23.51
N GLU A 341 -6.93 -26.47 -23.38
CA GLU A 341 -6.15 -27.71 -23.54
C GLU A 341 -5.42 -27.82 -24.89
N PRO A 342 -6.06 -27.57 -26.06
CA PRO A 342 -5.36 -27.63 -27.34
C PRO A 342 -4.20 -26.65 -27.42
N TYR A 343 -4.35 -25.45 -26.86
CA TYR A 343 -3.28 -24.47 -26.82
C TYR A 343 -2.11 -24.93 -25.94
N LEU A 344 -2.40 -25.47 -24.75
CA LEU A 344 -1.37 -25.93 -23.82
C LEU A 344 -0.57 -27.13 -24.39
N ARG A 345 -1.24 -28.10 -25.02
CA ARG A 345 -0.55 -29.22 -25.68
C ARG A 345 0.27 -28.78 -26.88
N SER A 346 -0.28 -27.87 -27.69
CA SER A 346 0.47 -27.26 -28.80
C SER A 346 1.74 -26.55 -28.31
N ALA A 347 1.70 -25.90 -27.14
CA ALA A 347 2.86 -25.22 -26.58
C ALA A 347 3.98 -26.22 -26.18
N LEU A 348 3.61 -27.37 -25.60
CA LEU A 348 4.58 -28.42 -25.27
C LEU A 348 5.30 -28.93 -26.51
N ASP A 349 4.55 -29.16 -27.59
CA ASP A 349 5.11 -29.56 -28.88
C ASP A 349 5.96 -28.45 -29.52
N TYR A 350 5.53 -27.20 -29.40
CA TYR A 350 6.29 -26.06 -29.90
C TYR A 350 7.65 -25.99 -29.24
N LEU A 351 7.70 -26.16 -27.90
CA LEU A 351 8.93 -26.18 -27.12
C LEU A 351 9.83 -27.35 -27.50
N GLU A 352 9.27 -28.53 -27.78
CA GLU A 352 10.05 -29.71 -28.19
C GLU A 352 10.85 -29.46 -29.49
N LEU A 353 10.33 -28.61 -30.38
CA LEU A 353 10.98 -28.27 -31.64
C LEU A 353 12.02 -27.14 -31.52
N GLN A 354 12.22 -26.56 -30.33
CA GLN A 354 13.13 -25.43 -30.17
C GLN A 354 14.58 -25.91 -30.08
N PRO A 355 15.51 -25.30 -30.82
CA PRO A 355 16.90 -25.75 -30.84
C PRO A 355 17.63 -25.49 -29.52
N ASP A 356 17.20 -24.47 -28.78
CA ASP A 356 17.74 -24.13 -27.47
C ASP A 356 16.64 -23.57 -26.54
N LEU A 357 16.20 -24.39 -25.59
CA LEU A 357 15.25 -23.97 -24.55
C LEU A 357 15.82 -22.89 -23.63
N ALA A 358 17.15 -22.78 -23.49
CA ALA A 358 17.80 -21.77 -22.65
C ALA A 358 17.51 -20.34 -23.16
N ALA A 359 17.49 -20.16 -24.48
CA ALA A 359 17.21 -18.87 -25.11
C ALA A 359 15.78 -18.37 -24.84
N LEU A 360 14.87 -19.27 -24.47
CA LEU A 360 13.47 -18.96 -24.15
C LEU A 360 13.25 -18.67 -22.66
N VAL A 361 14.26 -18.92 -21.82
CA VAL A 361 14.21 -18.60 -20.40
C VAL A 361 14.13 -17.10 -20.22
N ARG A 362 13.11 -16.67 -19.48
CA ARG A 362 12.84 -15.25 -19.26
C ARG A 362 13.76 -14.68 -18.20
N GLY A 363 14.20 -13.46 -18.43
CA GLY A 363 15.06 -12.72 -17.51
C GLY A 363 14.83 -11.22 -17.62
N ALA A 364 15.80 -10.44 -17.14
CA ALA A 364 15.75 -8.96 -17.16
C ALA A 364 15.37 -8.38 -18.54
N HIS A 365 15.87 -8.98 -19.63
CA HIS A 365 15.61 -8.52 -21.00
C HIS A 365 14.15 -8.67 -21.44
N THR A 366 13.36 -9.53 -20.79
CA THR A 366 11.98 -9.85 -21.13
C THR A 366 11.00 -8.83 -20.53
N PHE A 367 11.22 -8.44 -19.27
CA PHE A 367 10.30 -7.58 -18.51
C PHE A 367 10.65 -6.10 -18.56
N ARG A 368 11.85 -5.76 -19.03
CA ARG A 368 12.25 -4.36 -19.18
C ARG A 368 11.28 -3.55 -20.04
N CYS A 369 11.25 -2.24 -19.80
CA CYS A 369 10.52 -1.29 -20.64
C CYS A 369 10.73 -1.57 -22.14
N PRO A 370 9.66 -1.70 -22.96
CA PRO A 370 8.26 -1.31 -22.71
C PRO A 370 7.36 -2.42 -22.12
N ASN A 371 7.90 -3.59 -21.78
CA ASN A 371 7.12 -4.79 -21.42
C ASN A 371 6.91 -4.92 -19.91
N ILE A 372 6.07 -5.84 -19.46
CA ILE A 372 5.85 -6.08 -18.02
C ILE A 372 5.50 -7.54 -17.75
N GLY A 373 5.94 -8.08 -16.61
CA GLY A 373 5.55 -9.40 -16.12
C GLY A 373 4.68 -9.28 -14.87
N LEU A 374 3.60 -10.06 -14.80
CA LEU A 374 2.75 -10.12 -13.62
C LEU A 374 2.49 -11.58 -13.22
N THR A 375 2.95 -11.94 -12.02
CA THR A 375 2.70 -13.24 -11.40
C THR A 375 1.72 -13.06 -10.24
N SER A 376 0.72 -13.92 -10.12
CA SER A 376 -0.28 -13.84 -9.05
C SER A 376 -0.13 -15.02 -8.08
N TRP A 377 0.08 -14.72 -6.81
CA TRP A 377 0.09 -15.69 -5.72
C TRP A 377 -1.22 -15.70 -4.94
N VAL A 378 -2.23 -14.95 -5.39
CA VAL A 378 -3.53 -14.78 -4.71
C VAL A 378 -4.27 -16.10 -4.47
N ARG A 379 -4.10 -17.07 -5.37
CA ARG A 379 -4.72 -18.41 -5.25
C ARG A 379 -3.79 -19.46 -4.64
N LEU A 380 -2.59 -19.07 -4.24
CA LEU A 380 -1.64 -19.96 -3.60
C LEU A 380 -1.82 -19.89 -2.08
N PRO A 381 -1.73 -21.03 -1.35
CA PRO A 381 -1.87 -21.08 0.10
C PRO A 381 -0.62 -20.56 0.83
N ILE A 382 -0.19 -19.33 0.53
CA ILE A 382 1.10 -18.79 0.99
C ILE A 382 1.16 -18.49 2.49
N HIS A 383 0.00 -18.37 3.16
CA HIS A 383 -0.08 -18.10 4.60
C HIS A 383 -0.38 -19.36 5.42
N ASP A 384 -0.39 -20.55 4.83
CA ASP A 384 -0.79 -21.79 5.53
C ASP A 384 0.36 -22.47 6.27
N ALA A 385 1.60 -22.02 6.04
CA ALA A 385 2.80 -22.52 6.70
C ALA A 385 2.83 -22.14 8.19
N ASP A 386 2.10 -22.86 9.02
CA ASP A 386 2.11 -22.72 10.47
C ASP A 386 2.78 -23.94 11.09
N PHE A 387 3.95 -23.71 11.68
CA PHE A 387 4.80 -24.74 12.26
C PHE A 387 4.39 -25.13 13.70
N GLY A 388 3.25 -24.66 14.17
CA GLY A 388 2.75 -24.81 15.55
C GLY A 388 2.85 -23.53 16.38
N TRP A 389 3.35 -22.44 15.78
CA TRP A 389 3.54 -21.15 16.45
C TRP A 389 2.71 -20.02 15.85
N GLY A 390 1.79 -20.35 14.95
CA GLY A 390 0.93 -19.39 14.25
C GLY A 390 1.34 -19.19 12.80
N ARG A 391 0.40 -18.62 12.03
CA ARG A 391 0.57 -18.33 10.61
C ARG A 391 1.51 -17.13 10.40
N PRO A 392 2.20 -17.04 9.25
CA PRO A 392 3.04 -15.90 8.94
C PRO A 392 2.22 -14.60 8.89
N VAL A 393 2.81 -13.51 9.38
CA VAL A 393 2.24 -12.16 9.25
C VAL A 393 2.48 -11.57 7.87
N PHE A 394 3.45 -12.11 7.12
CA PHE A 394 3.72 -11.78 5.73
C PHE A 394 4.39 -12.97 5.03
N MET A 395 4.05 -13.18 3.76
CA MET A 395 4.81 -14.03 2.84
C MET A 395 4.91 -13.32 1.49
N GLY A 396 6.13 -13.20 0.96
CA GLY A 396 6.37 -12.53 -0.32
C GLY A 396 7.70 -12.92 -0.97
N PRO A 397 8.02 -12.32 -2.13
CA PRO A 397 9.29 -12.56 -2.84
C PRO A 397 10.48 -12.11 -2.00
N GLY A 398 11.57 -12.88 -1.95
CA GLY A 398 12.80 -12.52 -1.22
C GLY A 398 13.72 -11.56 -1.98
N GLY A 399 13.14 -10.59 -2.70
CA GLY A 399 13.84 -9.65 -3.56
C GLY A 399 13.39 -9.70 -5.02
N ILE A 400 12.96 -8.58 -5.59
CA ILE A 400 12.65 -8.47 -7.03
C ILE A 400 13.89 -7.98 -7.79
N SER A 401 14.49 -8.86 -8.60
CA SER A 401 15.76 -8.58 -9.29
C SER A 401 15.60 -7.93 -10.67
N TYR A 402 14.39 -7.88 -11.23
CA TYR A 402 14.14 -7.44 -12.61
C TYR A 402 13.16 -6.28 -12.67
N GLU A 403 13.56 -5.20 -13.33
CA GLU A 403 12.66 -4.10 -13.71
C GLU A 403 11.50 -4.63 -14.56
N GLY A 404 10.29 -4.16 -14.25
CA GLY A 404 9.06 -4.56 -14.91
C GLY A 404 8.49 -5.91 -14.45
N LEU A 405 9.04 -6.56 -13.43
CA LEU A 405 8.42 -7.73 -12.80
C LEU A 405 7.56 -7.33 -11.61
N ALA A 406 6.34 -7.86 -11.55
CA ALA A 406 5.36 -7.60 -10.50
C ALA A 406 4.74 -8.90 -9.94
N PHE A 407 4.35 -8.84 -8.66
CA PHE A 407 3.70 -9.91 -7.92
C PHE A 407 2.42 -9.40 -7.25
N LEU A 408 1.32 -10.13 -7.41
CA LEU A 408 0.11 -9.94 -6.63
C LEU A 408 0.07 -10.91 -5.47
N LEU A 409 -0.02 -10.38 -4.26
CA LEU A 409 -0.02 -11.12 -3.00
C LEU A 409 -1.40 -11.01 -2.34
N PRO A 410 -1.97 -12.11 -1.81
CA PRO A 410 -3.16 -12.07 -0.98
C PRO A 410 -2.85 -11.41 0.38
N SER A 411 -3.89 -10.92 1.05
CA SER A 411 -3.76 -10.43 2.42
C SER A 411 -3.56 -11.57 3.43
N PRO A 412 -2.64 -11.42 4.42
CA PRO A 412 -2.48 -12.39 5.50
C PRO A 412 -3.69 -12.46 6.44
N THR A 413 -4.50 -11.41 6.52
CA THR A 413 -5.66 -11.33 7.43
C THR A 413 -6.98 -11.76 6.79
N GLY A 414 -6.99 -12.05 5.48
CA GLY A 414 -8.22 -12.39 4.76
C GLY A 414 -9.19 -11.23 4.59
N ASP A 415 -8.76 -9.97 4.80
CA ASP A 415 -9.58 -8.75 4.65
C ASP A 415 -10.06 -8.47 3.20
N GLY A 416 -9.64 -9.30 2.25
CA GLY A 416 -9.96 -9.17 0.83
C GLY A 416 -9.14 -8.11 0.10
N SER A 417 -8.13 -7.52 0.76
CA SER A 417 -7.13 -6.69 0.10
C SER A 417 -6.09 -7.54 -0.65
N LEU A 418 -5.42 -6.91 -1.60
CA LEU A 418 -4.29 -7.49 -2.34
C LEU A 418 -3.11 -6.52 -2.29
N SER A 419 -1.89 -7.03 -2.16
CA SER A 419 -0.68 -6.22 -2.28
C SER A 419 -0.01 -6.45 -3.63
N LEU A 420 0.38 -5.39 -4.31
CA LEU A 420 1.15 -5.41 -5.55
C LEU A 420 2.59 -5.04 -5.25
N ALA A 421 3.50 -6.02 -5.26
CA ALA A 421 4.92 -5.74 -5.23
C ALA A 421 5.47 -5.61 -6.64
N ILE A 422 6.24 -4.57 -6.95
CA ILE A 422 6.74 -4.31 -8.31
C ILE A 422 8.11 -3.65 -8.30
N SER A 423 8.94 -3.98 -9.28
CA SER A 423 10.18 -3.25 -9.56
C SER A 423 10.05 -2.39 -10.82
N LEU A 424 10.42 -1.11 -10.72
CA LEU A 424 10.50 -0.16 -11.84
C LEU A 424 11.76 0.70 -11.69
N ARG A 425 12.17 1.44 -12.72
CA ARG A 425 13.16 2.51 -12.53
C ARG A 425 12.63 3.52 -11.50
N ALA A 426 13.50 4.09 -10.66
CA ALA A 426 13.09 4.99 -9.57
C ALA A 426 12.24 6.19 -10.04
N ASP A 427 12.57 6.78 -11.20
CA ASP A 427 11.82 7.87 -11.83
C ASP A 427 10.41 7.46 -12.28
N HIS A 428 10.25 6.20 -12.70
CA HIS A 428 8.94 5.64 -13.05
C HIS A 428 8.15 5.23 -11.80
N MET A 429 8.81 4.77 -10.73
CA MET A 429 8.15 4.31 -9.51
C MET A 429 7.36 5.45 -8.86
N LEU A 430 7.92 6.66 -8.81
CA LEU A 430 7.25 7.85 -8.26
C LEU A 430 5.94 8.19 -9.00
N LYS A 431 5.90 7.97 -10.31
CA LYS A 431 4.69 8.17 -11.11
C LYS A 431 3.72 7.01 -10.92
N PHE A 432 4.24 5.78 -10.91
CA PHE A 432 3.46 4.57 -10.76
C PHE A 432 2.70 4.52 -9.43
N SER A 433 3.35 4.90 -8.32
CA SER A 433 2.75 4.90 -6.98
C SER A 433 1.51 5.79 -6.88
N LYS A 434 1.47 6.89 -7.64
CA LYS A 434 0.29 7.76 -7.75
C LYS A 434 -0.78 7.14 -8.64
N LEU A 435 -0.37 6.65 -9.82
CA LEU A 435 -1.27 6.10 -10.83
C LEU A 435 -2.00 4.83 -10.37
N ILE A 436 -1.36 3.99 -9.56
CA ILE A 436 -1.97 2.73 -9.10
C ILE A 436 -3.19 2.97 -8.19
N TYR A 437 -3.19 4.06 -7.41
CA TYR A 437 -4.32 4.47 -6.58
C TYR A 437 -5.31 5.40 -7.30
N ASP A 438 -4.93 5.96 -8.43
CA ASP A 438 -5.81 6.75 -9.28
C ASP A 438 -6.80 5.85 -10.04
N ILE A 439 -7.98 5.67 -9.44
CA ILE A 439 -9.13 4.98 -10.01
C ILE A 439 -10.18 6.02 -10.50
N SER A 440 -9.77 7.25 -10.80
CA SER A 440 -10.67 8.38 -11.12
C SER A 440 -11.02 8.56 -12.60
N PHE A 441 -10.84 7.53 -13.43
CA PHE A 441 -11.16 7.55 -14.86
C PHE A 441 -12.67 7.53 -15.18
N GLY A 442 -13.05 8.14 -16.31
CA GLY A 442 -14.41 8.15 -16.85
C GLY A 442 -14.80 6.85 -17.57
N PRO A 443 -16.09 6.64 -17.90
CA PRO A 443 -16.52 5.50 -18.71
C PRO A 443 -15.88 5.56 -20.10
N ALA A 444 -15.29 4.45 -20.55
CA ALA A 444 -14.69 4.37 -21.88
C ALA A 444 -15.76 4.53 -22.99
N PRO A 445 -15.44 5.14 -24.14
CA PRO A 445 -16.31 5.11 -25.30
C PRO A 445 -16.52 3.67 -25.78
N PRO A 446 -17.67 3.34 -26.40
CA PRO A 446 -17.94 2.00 -26.90
C PRO A 446 -16.85 1.58 -27.91
N VAL A 447 -16.24 0.41 -27.67
CA VAL A 447 -15.21 -0.17 -28.53
C VAL A 447 -15.89 -0.79 -29.74
N ASP A 448 -15.65 -0.23 -30.93
CA ASP A 448 -16.11 -0.79 -32.22
C ASP A 448 -15.35 -2.11 -32.49
N PRO A 449 -16.01 -3.27 -32.69
CA PRO A 449 -15.32 -4.55 -32.80
C PRO A 449 -14.48 -4.74 -34.08
N PHE A 450 -14.40 -3.77 -34.99
CA PHE A 450 -13.65 -3.90 -36.24
C PHE A 450 -12.96 -2.60 -36.65
N PRO A 451 -11.62 -2.55 -36.81
CA PRO A 451 -10.97 -1.40 -37.40
C PRO A 451 -11.35 -1.31 -38.89
N ARG A 452 -11.96 -0.19 -39.31
CA ARG A 452 -12.17 0.13 -40.73
C ARG A 452 -10.80 0.35 -41.39
N GLY A 453 -10.23 -0.72 -41.93
CA GLY A 453 -9.13 -0.67 -42.88
C GLY A 453 -9.65 -0.25 -44.25
N THR A 454 -8.99 0.75 -44.82
CA THR A 454 -9.10 1.20 -46.21
C THR A 454 -9.01 0.01 -47.17
N LEU A 455 -10.09 -0.32 -47.87
CA LEU A 455 -10.07 -1.26 -48.99
C LEU A 455 -10.84 -0.69 -50.18
N LEU A 456 -10.17 -0.80 -51.32
CA LEU A 456 -10.58 -0.32 -52.63
C LEU A 456 -11.96 -0.84 -53.05
N ARG A 457 -12.68 0.03 -53.76
CA ARG A 457 -13.81 -0.28 -54.65
C ARG A 457 -13.52 -1.52 -55.50
N PHE A 458 -14.36 -2.54 -55.41
CA PHE A 458 -14.82 -3.31 -56.56
C PHE A 458 -16.31 -3.62 -56.37
N GLN A 459 -17.12 -3.18 -57.35
CA GLN A 459 -18.51 -3.57 -57.54
C GLN A 459 -18.61 -5.07 -57.84
N ILE A 460 -19.72 -5.71 -57.45
CA ILE A 460 -20.72 -6.31 -58.36
C ILE A 460 -21.84 -6.96 -57.53
N ASP A 461 -23.03 -6.39 -57.72
CA ASP A 461 -24.39 -6.94 -57.87
C ASP A 461 -24.85 -8.24 -57.16
N ALA A 462 -25.91 -8.00 -56.38
CA ALA A 462 -27.26 -8.55 -56.55
C ALA A 462 -27.73 -9.79 -55.77
N ALA A 463 -28.96 -9.58 -55.25
CA ALA A 463 -30.12 -10.47 -55.20
C ALA A 463 -30.47 -11.13 -53.85
N ALA A 464 -31.48 -10.49 -53.22
CA ALA A 464 -32.75 -11.07 -52.77
C ALA A 464 -32.75 -12.16 -51.68
N ALA A 465 -33.36 -11.87 -50.53
CA ALA A 465 -34.81 -12.06 -50.31
C ALA A 465 -35.17 -11.84 -48.83
N VAL A 466 -36.19 -11.00 -48.61
CA VAL A 466 -36.97 -10.83 -47.36
C VAL A 466 -38.28 -11.62 -47.57
N PRO A 467 -38.92 -12.17 -46.52
CA PRO A 467 -40.06 -11.46 -45.89
C PRO A 467 -40.01 -11.52 -44.34
N ASP A 468 -40.29 -10.44 -43.59
CA ASP A 468 -41.62 -9.89 -43.22
C ASP A 468 -42.44 -10.92 -42.39
N ARG A 469 -43.12 -10.64 -41.26
CA ARG A 469 -43.50 -9.40 -40.55
C ARG A 469 -44.41 -9.82 -39.34
N LEU A 470 -44.49 -9.00 -38.28
CA LEU A 470 -45.70 -8.55 -37.54
C LEU A 470 -45.61 -8.52 -35.98
N PRO A 471 -46.33 -7.55 -35.33
CA PRO A 471 -46.14 -7.15 -33.93
C PRO A 471 -47.23 -7.64 -32.95
N LEU A 472 -46.96 -7.46 -31.65
CA LEU A 472 -47.79 -7.84 -30.50
C LEU A 472 -48.87 -6.79 -30.13
N PRO A 473 -50.02 -7.20 -29.53
CA PRO A 473 -51.05 -6.30 -28.98
C PRO A 473 -51.08 -6.24 -27.43
N SER A 474 -51.96 -5.37 -26.94
CA SER A 474 -52.13 -4.81 -25.59
C SER A 474 -53.05 -5.59 -24.61
N THR A 475 -52.76 -5.40 -23.30
CA THR A 475 -53.65 -5.34 -22.10
C THR A 475 -54.54 -6.52 -21.65
N LEU A 476 -54.36 -6.99 -20.40
CA LEU A 476 -55.38 -7.01 -19.31
C LEU A 476 -54.85 -7.55 -17.96
N SER A 477 -55.42 -7.02 -16.87
CA SER A 477 -55.17 -7.20 -15.42
C SER A 477 -55.56 -8.59 -14.87
N LEU A 478 -55.14 -9.09 -13.69
CA LEU A 478 -55.51 -8.64 -12.33
C LEU A 478 -54.86 -9.57 -11.27
N ALA A 479 -54.89 -9.11 -10.00
CA ALA A 479 -54.72 -9.83 -8.72
C ALA A 479 -53.30 -10.03 -8.16
N GLY A 480 -53.12 -9.52 -6.94
CA GLY A 480 -51.85 -9.43 -6.23
C GLY A 480 -51.54 -10.62 -5.32
N ASN A 481 -50.32 -10.61 -4.81
CA ASN A 481 -50.04 -11.02 -3.45
C ASN A 481 -48.75 -10.37 -2.95
N CYS A 482 -48.85 -9.87 -1.73
CA CYS A 482 -47.81 -9.20 -0.97
C CYS A 482 -46.78 -10.24 -0.50
N ILE A 483 -45.51 -10.10 -0.91
CA ILE A 483 -44.38 -10.68 -0.19
C ILE A 483 -43.34 -9.56 -0.01
N LYS A 484 -43.11 -9.22 1.26
CA LYS A 484 -42.23 -8.17 1.76
C LYS A 484 -40.81 -8.35 1.20
N SER A 485 -40.31 -7.40 0.43
CA SER A 485 -38.88 -7.30 0.13
C SER A 485 -38.18 -6.58 1.30
N GLY A 486 -37.36 -7.34 2.02
CA GLY A 486 -36.36 -6.78 2.93
C GLY A 486 -35.22 -6.17 2.11
N HIS A 487 -34.95 -4.88 2.37
CA HIS A 487 -33.64 -4.35 2.77
C HIS A 487 -32.39 -5.19 2.38
N LEU A 488 -31.33 -4.70 1.74
CA LEU A 488 -30.67 -3.40 1.88
C LEU A 488 -29.61 -3.19 0.77
N ASN A 489 -29.53 -1.95 0.28
CA ASN A 489 -28.36 -1.32 -0.34
C ASN A 489 -27.22 -1.19 0.68
N PHE A 490 -25.94 -1.37 0.32
CA PHE A 490 -24.84 -0.64 0.99
C PHE A 490 -23.59 -0.48 0.11
N ARG A 491 -23.17 0.78 -0.04
CA ARG A 491 -21.85 1.24 -0.51
C ARG A 491 -20.80 0.93 0.57
N MET A 492 -19.62 0.41 0.24
CA MET A 492 -18.50 0.34 1.21
C MET A 492 -17.18 0.79 0.55
N GLY A 493 -16.69 1.96 0.95
CA GLY A 493 -15.40 2.53 0.54
C GLY A 493 -15.12 3.81 1.33
N ILE A 494 -13.86 4.00 1.75
CA ILE A 494 -13.30 5.09 2.59
C ILE A 494 -13.81 5.08 4.04
N TYR A 495 -15.08 4.78 4.21
CA TYR A 495 -15.77 4.83 5.48
C TYR A 495 -16.05 3.43 6.04
N LEU A 496 -16.09 3.33 7.36
CA LEU A 496 -16.50 2.14 8.09
C LEU A 496 -17.94 1.73 7.73
N SER A 497 -18.32 0.49 8.05
CA SER A 497 -19.72 0.03 7.89
C SER A 497 -20.70 0.76 8.81
N SER A 498 -20.19 1.31 9.90
CA SER A 498 -20.90 2.16 10.87
C SER A 498 -19.88 3.13 11.48
N PRO A 499 -20.28 4.36 11.83
CA PRO A 499 -19.36 5.30 12.44
C PRO A 499 -18.95 4.83 13.84
N LYS A 500 -17.71 5.11 14.22
CA LYS A 500 -17.28 5.05 15.61
C LYS A 500 -17.68 6.33 16.31
N THR A 501 -18.68 6.22 17.17
CA THR A 501 -19.29 7.36 17.87
C THR A 501 -18.78 7.51 19.29
N GLU A 502 -17.83 6.67 19.72
CA GLU A 502 -17.12 6.89 20.97
C GLU A 502 -16.41 8.24 20.92
N LYS A 503 -16.64 9.05 21.95
CA LYS A 503 -16.05 10.38 22.09
C LYS A 503 -15.02 10.38 23.20
N PHE A 504 -13.89 11.06 22.95
CA PHE A 504 -12.99 11.48 24.02
C PHE A 504 -13.32 12.93 24.35
N SER A 505 -13.50 13.25 25.63
CA SER A 505 -13.97 14.57 26.05
C SER A 505 -13.35 15.00 27.37
N GLU A 506 -12.92 16.25 27.44
CA GLU A 506 -12.24 16.83 28.59
C GLU A 506 -12.75 18.25 28.84
N ASP A 507 -12.92 18.61 30.12
CA ASP A 507 -13.15 19.98 30.56
C ASP A 507 -11.97 20.43 31.41
N GLY A 508 -11.62 21.71 31.32
CA GLY A 508 -10.62 22.30 32.19
C GLY A 508 -10.66 23.81 32.16
N GLY A 509 -9.64 24.46 32.72
CA GLY A 509 -9.56 25.91 32.75
C GLY A 509 -8.66 26.43 33.85
N ASN A 510 -8.60 27.76 33.94
CA ASN A 510 -7.85 28.50 34.94
C ASN A 510 -8.74 29.67 35.46
N PRO A 511 -8.25 30.60 36.28
CA PRO A 511 -9.08 31.72 36.76
C PRO A 511 -9.63 32.64 35.65
N ARG A 512 -9.04 32.65 34.44
CA ARG A 512 -9.40 33.57 33.34
C ARG A 512 -10.31 32.94 32.28
N LEU A 513 -10.28 31.62 32.14
CA LEU A 513 -11.09 30.92 31.13
C LEU A 513 -11.44 29.50 31.59
N ARG A 514 -12.41 28.89 30.92
CA ARG A 514 -12.66 27.45 30.94
C ARG A 514 -12.72 26.93 29.51
N PHE A 515 -12.42 25.66 29.32
CA PHE A 515 -12.53 25.00 28.02
C PHE A 515 -13.28 23.68 28.14
N GLY A 516 -13.89 23.28 27.04
CA GLY A 516 -14.32 21.92 26.77
C GLY A 516 -13.70 21.46 25.45
N LEU A 517 -13.35 20.20 25.36
CA LEU A 517 -12.94 19.58 24.11
C LEU A 517 -13.68 18.26 23.91
N SER A 518 -13.89 17.92 22.66
CA SER A 518 -14.40 16.60 22.26
C SER A 518 -13.77 16.16 20.95
N SER A 519 -13.50 14.87 20.82
CA SER A 519 -13.06 14.26 19.57
C SER A 519 -13.74 12.92 19.30
N MET A 520 -14.01 12.63 18.02
CA MET A 520 -14.75 11.46 17.55
C MET A 520 -14.20 11.00 16.19
N GLN A 521 -13.95 9.70 16.05
CA GLN A 521 -13.41 9.14 14.80
C GLN A 521 -14.43 9.22 13.65
N GLY A 522 -15.72 9.05 13.94
CA GLY A 522 -16.77 9.11 12.93
C GLY A 522 -16.65 7.96 11.94
N TRP A 523 -16.78 8.25 10.65
CA TRP A 523 -16.83 7.23 9.62
C TRP A 523 -15.46 6.80 9.10
N ARG A 524 -14.36 7.51 9.41
CA ARG A 524 -13.01 7.16 8.95
C ARG A 524 -12.49 5.86 9.54
N ALA A 525 -11.50 5.25 8.89
CA ALA A 525 -10.89 4.00 9.34
C ALA A 525 -10.06 4.17 10.64
N SER A 526 -9.42 5.33 10.82
CA SER A 526 -8.61 5.69 11.98
C SER A 526 -8.94 7.12 12.45
N MET A 527 -8.61 7.41 13.70
CA MET A 527 -8.57 8.78 14.23
C MET A 527 -7.18 9.38 13.99
N GLU A 528 -7.08 10.29 13.03
CA GLU A 528 -5.85 10.97 12.61
C GLU A 528 -5.63 12.30 13.33
N ASP A 529 -6.71 12.95 13.80
CA ASP A 529 -6.62 14.18 14.57
C ASP A 529 -5.91 14.01 15.92
N ALA A 530 -5.33 15.12 16.38
CA ALA A 530 -4.88 15.32 17.74
C ALA A 530 -5.21 16.74 18.21
N HIS A 531 -5.06 16.98 19.52
CA HIS A 531 -5.28 18.30 20.10
C HIS A 531 -4.34 18.57 21.26
N ALA A 532 -4.19 19.84 21.64
CA ALA A 532 -3.52 20.27 22.84
C ALA A 532 -4.37 21.35 23.53
N ALA A 533 -4.69 21.15 24.81
CA ALA A 533 -5.34 22.14 25.65
C ALA A 533 -4.47 22.36 26.90
N VAL A 534 -3.79 23.50 26.96
CA VAL A 534 -2.85 23.85 28.03
C VAL A 534 -3.29 25.20 28.62
N PRO A 535 -4.17 25.21 29.64
CA PRO A 535 -4.67 26.44 30.24
C PRO A 535 -3.58 27.33 30.82
N ASP A 536 -2.52 26.72 31.37
CA ASP A 536 -1.42 27.42 32.02
C ASP A 536 -0.10 26.93 31.41
N LEU A 537 0.25 27.50 30.24
CA LEU A 537 1.55 27.26 29.60
C LEU A 537 2.67 27.98 30.36
N ASP A 538 2.36 29.16 30.87
CA ASP A 538 3.11 29.92 31.87
C ASP A 538 2.10 30.66 32.78
N ASN A 539 2.58 31.56 33.64
CA ASN A 539 1.73 32.31 34.59
C ASN A 539 0.61 33.15 33.94
N CYS A 540 0.75 33.51 32.67
CA CYS A 540 -0.13 34.44 31.96
C CYS A 540 -0.56 33.97 30.57
N THR A 541 -0.11 32.80 30.11
CA THR A 541 -0.34 32.29 28.75
C THR A 541 -1.14 30.98 28.77
N SER A 542 -2.23 30.94 28.00
CA SER A 542 -2.98 29.73 27.69
C SER A 542 -2.76 29.35 26.23
N PHE A 543 -2.66 28.05 25.95
CA PHE A 543 -2.44 27.52 24.60
C PHE A 543 -3.48 26.46 24.25
N PHE A 544 -4.09 26.59 23.08
CA PHE A 544 -5.02 25.61 22.52
C PHE A 544 -4.63 25.30 21.07
N GLY A 545 -4.72 24.04 20.67
CA GLY A 545 -4.38 23.62 19.31
C GLY A 545 -5.22 22.43 18.85
N VAL A 546 -5.71 22.51 17.61
CA VAL A 546 -6.33 21.40 16.88
C VAL A 546 -5.44 21.07 15.69
N TYR A 547 -5.15 19.78 15.54
CA TYR A 547 -4.25 19.23 14.53
C TYR A 547 -5.00 18.14 13.79
N ASP A 548 -5.42 18.43 12.57
CA ASP A 548 -6.09 17.48 11.68
C ASP A 548 -5.01 16.73 10.91
N GLY A 549 -4.96 15.40 11.06
CA GLY A 549 -3.90 14.58 10.50
C GLY A 549 -4.29 14.01 9.15
N HIS A 550 -3.36 13.97 8.20
CA HIS A 550 -3.61 13.34 6.89
C HIS A 550 -2.45 12.46 6.44
N GLY A 551 -2.80 11.30 5.87
CA GLY A 551 -1.82 10.27 5.53
C GLY A 551 -1.22 9.58 6.76
N GLY A 552 -1.82 9.77 7.94
CA GLY A 552 -1.41 9.19 9.21
C GLY A 552 -1.53 10.15 10.39
N LYS A 553 -1.79 9.60 11.58
CA LYS A 553 -1.96 10.34 12.85
C LYS A 553 -0.69 10.91 13.49
N VAL A 554 0.49 10.51 13.00
CA VAL A 554 1.75 10.70 13.75
C VAL A 554 2.20 12.16 13.82
N VAL A 555 2.02 12.94 12.74
CA VAL A 555 2.42 14.35 12.70
C VAL A 555 1.48 15.20 13.56
N ALA A 556 0.18 14.93 13.54
CA ALA A 556 -0.80 15.59 14.41
C ALA A 556 -0.44 15.38 15.89
N LYS A 557 -0.14 14.13 16.29
CA LYS A 557 0.31 13.80 17.65
C LYS A 557 1.65 14.45 18.01
N PHE A 558 2.58 14.54 17.06
CA PHE A 558 3.86 15.22 17.27
C PHE A 558 3.65 16.72 17.58
N CYS A 559 2.78 17.38 16.80
CA CYS A 559 2.43 18.78 17.01
C CYS A 559 1.75 19.00 18.36
N ALA A 560 0.77 18.16 18.71
CA ALA A 560 0.10 18.20 20.01
C ALA A 560 1.09 18.05 21.18
N LYS A 561 2.13 17.22 21.01
CA LYS A 561 3.14 16.96 22.03
C LYS A 561 4.13 18.12 22.21
N TYR A 562 4.58 18.76 21.12
CA TYR A 562 5.77 19.62 21.17
C TYR A 562 5.52 21.08 20.84
N LEU A 563 4.49 21.43 20.07
CA LEU A 563 4.39 22.77 19.48
C LEU A 563 4.26 23.86 20.56
N HIS A 564 3.42 23.67 21.57
CA HIS A 564 3.25 24.61 22.69
C HIS A 564 4.56 24.88 23.45
N SER A 565 5.39 23.85 23.65
CA SER A 565 6.69 23.99 24.31
C SER A 565 7.69 24.80 23.48
N GLN A 566 7.65 24.67 22.15
CA GLN A 566 8.54 25.43 21.26
C GLN A 566 8.11 26.90 21.13
N VAL A 567 6.81 27.19 21.22
CA VAL A 567 6.32 28.58 21.32
C VAL A 567 6.92 29.29 22.53
N LEU A 568 6.83 28.67 23.72
CA LEU A 568 7.37 29.24 24.96
C LEU A 568 8.90 29.38 24.89
N LYS A 569 9.60 28.36 24.38
CA LYS A 569 11.07 28.41 24.20
C LYS A 569 11.49 29.58 23.32
N HIS A 570 10.89 29.76 22.15
CA HIS A 570 11.28 30.84 21.24
C HIS A 570 10.93 32.23 21.76
N GLU A 571 9.88 32.37 22.57
CA GLU A 571 9.46 33.64 23.15
C GLU A 571 10.51 34.21 24.13
N LEU A 572 11.09 33.35 24.96
CA LEU A 572 12.20 33.71 25.84
C LEU A 572 13.43 34.22 25.06
N HIS A 573 13.68 33.68 23.87
CA HIS A 573 14.81 34.08 23.04
C HIS A 573 14.54 35.33 22.19
N LEU A 574 13.27 35.70 21.99
CA LEU A 574 12.86 36.80 21.11
C LEU A 574 12.32 38.02 21.86
N GLY A 575 12.59 38.12 23.16
CA GLY A 575 12.23 39.30 23.94
C GLY A 575 10.72 39.55 24.04
N GLY A 576 9.90 38.49 23.99
CA GLY A 576 8.45 38.59 24.15
C GLY A 576 7.63 38.73 22.87
N ASP A 577 8.23 38.71 21.68
CA ASP A 577 7.48 38.69 20.40
C ASP A 577 6.81 37.33 20.19
N LEU A 578 5.55 37.24 20.63
CA LEU A 578 4.76 36.01 20.57
C LEU A 578 4.47 35.57 19.13
N ALA A 579 4.27 36.51 18.20
CA ALA A 579 3.97 36.18 16.82
C ALA A 579 5.17 35.59 16.08
N ALA A 580 6.35 36.17 16.26
CA ALA A 580 7.58 35.60 15.74
C ALA A 580 7.87 34.23 16.37
N SER A 581 7.56 34.06 17.65
CA SER A 581 7.78 32.81 18.39
C SER A 581 6.89 31.67 17.89
N VAL A 582 5.61 31.95 17.67
CA VAL A 582 4.67 30.98 17.08
C VAL A 582 5.09 30.62 15.66
N ARG A 583 5.43 31.61 14.82
CA ARG A 583 5.92 31.35 13.45
C ARG A 583 7.15 30.43 13.46
N LYS A 584 8.13 30.72 14.32
CA LYS A 584 9.33 29.88 14.46
C LYS A 584 9.01 28.49 14.98
N ALA A 585 8.07 28.35 15.91
CA ALA A 585 7.66 27.05 16.42
C ALA A 585 7.09 26.13 15.32
N PHE A 586 6.34 26.67 14.36
CA PHE A 586 5.82 25.89 13.21
C PHE A 586 6.96 25.35 12.34
N PHE A 587 7.92 26.18 11.94
CA PHE A 587 9.11 25.72 11.21
C PHE A 587 9.94 24.75 12.04
N ARG A 588 10.03 25.00 13.34
CA ARG A 588 10.76 24.14 14.27
C ARG A 588 10.15 22.74 14.36
N MET A 589 8.83 22.58 14.24
CA MET A 589 8.21 21.24 14.16
C MET A 589 8.74 20.47 12.94
N ASP A 590 8.77 21.11 11.78
CA ASP A 590 9.31 20.51 10.56
C ASP A 590 10.79 20.13 10.72
N GLU A 591 11.60 21.02 11.31
CA GLU A 591 13.01 20.74 11.60
C GLU A 591 13.19 19.59 12.59
N MET A 592 12.44 19.57 13.69
CA MET A 592 12.54 18.57 14.74
C MET A 592 12.16 17.17 14.26
N MET A 593 11.26 17.08 13.27
CA MET A 593 10.86 15.84 12.62
C MET A 593 11.89 15.33 11.61
N ARG A 594 12.89 16.14 11.25
CA ARG A 594 14.00 15.72 10.39
C ARG A 594 15.13 15.13 11.23
N GLY A 595 15.85 14.17 10.65
CA GLY A 595 16.95 13.49 11.32
C GLY A 595 16.51 12.39 12.31
N GLN A 596 17.49 11.78 12.96
CA GLN A 596 17.33 10.50 13.66
C GLN A 596 16.40 10.58 14.89
N ARG A 597 16.50 11.66 15.68
CA ARG A 597 15.65 11.84 16.87
C ARG A 597 14.19 12.08 16.50
N GLY A 598 13.95 12.91 15.48
CA GLY A 598 12.62 13.14 14.92
C GLY A 598 11.97 11.85 14.42
N TRP A 599 12.72 11.05 13.68
CA TRP A 599 12.28 9.74 13.21
C TRP A 599 11.88 8.79 14.35
N ARG A 600 12.73 8.63 15.37
CA ARG A 600 12.44 7.78 16.54
C ARG A 600 11.17 8.22 17.26
N GLU A 601 11.01 9.52 17.44
CA GLU A 601 9.85 10.07 18.11
C GLU A 601 8.57 9.83 17.30
N LEU A 602 8.60 10.05 15.98
CA LEU A 602 7.48 9.73 15.09
C LEU A 602 7.13 8.23 15.11
N ALA A 603 8.12 7.34 15.16
CA ALA A 603 7.91 5.90 15.30
C ALA A 603 7.21 5.55 16.63
N ILE A 604 7.67 6.11 17.76
CA ILE A 604 7.03 5.90 19.08
C ILE A 604 5.57 6.37 19.07
N LEU A 605 5.29 7.51 18.42
CA LEU A 605 3.93 8.04 18.29
C LEU A 605 3.04 7.18 17.39
N GLY A 606 3.63 6.45 16.43
CA GLY A 606 2.99 5.43 15.61
C GLY A 606 2.65 4.15 16.39
N ASP A 607 3.65 3.59 17.09
CA ASP A 607 3.61 2.25 17.72
C ASP A 607 2.77 2.17 19.00
N LYS A 608 2.60 3.26 19.75
CA LYS A 608 1.90 3.26 21.05
C LYS A 608 0.42 2.86 20.98
N MET A 609 -0.17 2.65 19.80
CA MET A 609 -1.57 2.22 19.65
C MET A 609 -1.80 0.75 19.30
N ASP A 610 -0.78 -0.01 18.90
CA ASP A 610 -1.01 -1.44 18.58
C ASP A 610 -0.91 -2.35 19.82
N LYS A 611 -0.57 -1.80 21.00
CA LYS A 611 -0.38 -2.56 22.25
C LYS A 611 -1.52 -2.49 23.28
N PHE A 612 -2.60 -1.73 23.05
CA PHE A 612 -3.71 -1.66 24.01
C PHE A 612 -5.05 -1.45 23.27
N THR A 613 -5.75 -2.53 22.94
CA THR A 613 -7.13 -2.45 22.45
C THR A 613 -8.10 -2.67 23.62
N GLY A 614 -8.88 -1.63 23.91
CA GLY A 614 -10.05 -1.69 24.80
C GLY A 614 -9.80 -1.20 26.24
N LEU A 615 -10.42 -0.07 26.58
CA LEU A 615 -10.68 0.48 27.92
C LEU A 615 -9.68 1.43 28.62
N ILE A 616 -8.52 1.79 28.05
CA ILE A 616 -7.65 2.85 28.62
C ILE A 616 -7.04 3.71 27.51
N GLU A 617 -7.86 4.33 26.66
CA GLU A 617 -7.37 5.26 25.62
C GLU A 617 -7.28 6.73 26.11
N GLY A 618 -7.82 7.05 27.29
CA GLY A 618 -7.91 8.44 27.80
C GLY A 618 -7.09 8.77 29.06
N LEU A 619 -6.38 7.82 29.68
CA LEU A 619 -5.70 8.06 30.97
C LEU A 619 -4.22 8.49 30.85
N ILE A 620 -3.66 8.60 29.64
CA ILE A 620 -2.22 8.80 29.42
C ILE A 620 -1.89 10.08 28.63
N TRP A 621 -2.86 10.83 28.10
CA TRP A 621 -2.56 12.01 27.27
C TRP A 621 -3.44 13.24 27.53
N SER A 622 -3.40 13.72 28.77
CA SER A 622 -3.41 15.17 29.05
C SER A 622 -2.14 15.43 29.85
N PRO A 623 -1.26 16.38 29.50
CA PRO A 623 -0.15 16.73 30.38
C PRO A 623 -0.76 17.38 31.63
N ARG A 624 -1.06 16.57 32.65
CA ARG A 624 -1.37 17.11 33.97
C ARG A 624 -0.12 17.84 34.44
N GLY A 625 -0.29 19.14 34.71
CA GLY A 625 0.77 20.05 35.08
C GLY A 625 1.65 19.54 36.20
N GLY A 626 2.93 19.88 36.09
CA GLY A 626 3.93 19.70 37.13
C GLY A 626 4.97 18.63 36.80
N TYR A 627 6.04 19.01 36.11
CA TYR A 627 7.42 18.71 36.52
C TYR A 627 8.35 19.66 35.76
N SER A 628 8.77 20.72 36.45
CA SER A 628 9.99 21.44 36.17
C SER A 628 11.16 20.44 36.27
N ASN A 629 11.88 20.22 35.17
CA ASN A 629 13.27 19.81 35.26
C ASN A 629 14.06 20.51 34.17
N GLU A 630 14.94 21.38 34.63
CA GLU A 630 16.04 21.99 33.92
C GLU A 630 16.94 20.90 33.33
N HIS A 631 16.74 20.56 32.06
CA HIS A 631 17.79 20.00 31.23
C HIS A 631 17.79 20.75 29.91
N ALA A 632 18.92 21.39 29.62
CA ALA A 632 19.18 22.12 28.39
C ALA A 632 18.89 21.24 27.17
N ASP A 633 18.30 21.87 26.15
CA ASP A 633 17.76 21.25 24.95
C ASP A 633 18.89 20.76 24.02
N GLU A 634 19.39 19.55 24.23
CA GLU A 634 20.25 18.88 23.24
C GLU A 634 19.39 18.21 22.15
N TRP A 635 18.57 18.99 21.43
CA TRP A 635 18.07 18.59 20.10
C TRP A 635 19.16 18.85 19.05
N ALA A 636 20.39 18.38 19.33
CA ALA A 636 21.50 18.46 18.41
C ALA A 636 21.19 17.62 17.16
N TYR A 637 21.65 18.08 16.00
CA TYR A 637 21.56 17.34 14.74
C TYR A 637 22.46 16.10 14.88
N GLU A 638 21.93 15.00 15.41
CA GLU A 638 22.65 13.73 15.46
C GLU A 638 22.62 13.09 14.07
N GLU A 639 23.76 13.14 13.38
CA GLU A 639 24.00 12.30 12.19
C GLU A 639 24.19 10.86 12.66
N GLY A 640 23.19 10.02 12.37
CA GLY A 640 23.25 8.58 12.58
C GLY A 640 23.02 7.81 11.29
N PRO A 641 23.05 6.46 11.31
CA PRO A 641 23.01 5.58 10.12
C PRO A 641 21.72 5.63 9.28
N HIS A 642 20.82 6.59 9.56
CA HIS A 642 19.61 6.93 8.79
C HIS A 642 19.74 8.29 8.10
N SER A 643 20.93 8.61 7.56
CA SER A 643 21.26 9.88 6.89
C SER A 643 20.33 10.27 5.73
N ASP A 644 19.46 9.37 5.29
CA ASP A 644 18.58 9.52 4.13
C ASP A 644 17.11 9.81 4.50
N PHE A 645 16.75 9.85 5.80
CA PHE A 645 15.39 10.24 6.22
C PHE A 645 15.17 11.75 6.06
N SER A 646 14.44 12.13 5.01
CA SER A 646 14.13 13.53 4.69
C SER A 646 13.00 14.13 5.56
N GLY A 647 12.35 13.30 6.37
CA GLY A 647 11.23 13.61 7.27
C GLY A 647 9.92 12.90 6.87
N PRO A 648 8.80 13.09 7.60
CA PRO A 648 7.56 12.33 7.37
C PRO A 648 6.88 12.68 6.03
N THR A 649 6.25 11.68 5.40
CA THR A 649 5.41 11.82 4.20
C THR A 649 3.93 12.03 4.51
N SER A 650 3.53 11.85 5.77
CA SER A 650 2.23 12.31 6.30
C SER A 650 2.34 13.76 6.77
N GLY A 651 1.21 14.42 6.95
CA GLY A 651 1.17 15.79 7.44
C GLY A 651 0.05 16.04 8.44
N SER A 652 -0.02 17.28 8.90
CA SER A 652 -1.12 17.74 9.71
C SER A 652 -1.35 19.23 9.52
N THR A 653 -2.63 19.63 9.55
CA THR A 653 -2.98 21.02 9.81
C THR A 653 -2.54 21.41 11.21
N ALA A 654 -2.41 22.70 11.46
CA ALA A 654 -2.22 23.22 12.80
C ALA A 654 -2.94 24.55 12.92
N CYS A 655 -4.06 24.53 13.65
CA CYS A 655 -4.78 25.73 14.06
C CYS A 655 -4.59 25.91 15.56
N VAL A 656 -3.89 26.98 15.96
CA VAL A 656 -3.52 27.22 17.35
C VAL A 656 -3.95 28.60 17.81
N ALA A 657 -4.42 28.68 19.06
CA ALA A 657 -4.77 29.90 19.75
C ALA A 657 -3.90 30.06 21.00
N VAL A 658 -3.23 31.20 21.11
CA VAL A 658 -2.41 31.57 22.26
C VAL A 658 -3.03 32.82 22.89
N ILE A 659 -3.48 32.68 24.14
CA ILE A 659 -4.11 33.77 24.89
C ILE A 659 -3.12 34.21 25.96
N ARG A 660 -2.58 35.42 25.82
CA ARG A 660 -1.67 36.01 26.80
C ARG A 660 -2.24 37.31 27.32
N ASN A 661 -2.49 37.38 28.62
CA ASN A 661 -3.26 38.46 29.22
C ASN A 661 -4.60 38.66 28.51
N ASN A 662 -4.76 39.79 27.80
CA ASN A 662 -5.96 40.15 27.05
C ASN A 662 -5.76 40.00 25.53
N GLN A 663 -4.59 39.54 25.09
CA GLN A 663 -4.27 39.37 23.68
C GLN A 663 -4.51 37.92 23.26
N LEU A 664 -5.29 37.74 22.20
CA LEU A 664 -5.51 36.48 21.51
C LEU A 664 -4.73 36.47 20.20
N LEU A 665 -3.78 35.55 20.06
CA LEU A 665 -3.08 35.27 18.82
C LEU A 665 -3.56 33.94 18.25
N VAL A 666 -4.01 33.95 17.01
CA VAL A 666 -4.39 32.75 16.25
C VAL A 666 -3.38 32.54 15.14
N ALA A 667 -2.84 31.33 15.03
CA ALA A 667 -1.97 30.92 13.94
C ALA A 667 -2.52 29.68 13.25
N ASN A 668 -2.62 29.71 11.93
CA ASN A 668 -3.17 28.61 11.14
C ASN A 668 -2.25 28.21 9.99
N ALA A 669 -2.04 26.90 9.81
CA ALA A 669 -1.52 26.30 8.59
C ALA A 669 -2.39 25.07 8.25
N GLY A 670 -3.10 25.12 7.12
CA GLY A 670 -4.10 24.11 6.74
C GLY A 670 -5.52 24.67 6.74
N ASP A 671 -6.50 23.79 6.83
CA ASP A 671 -7.94 24.04 6.70
C ASP A 671 -8.77 23.72 7.95
N SER A 672 -8.10 23.48 9.09
CA SER A 672 -8.72 23.70 10.39
C SER A 672 -8.94 25.19 10.64
N ARG A 673 -9.94 25.55 11.44
CA ARG A 673 -10.38 26.94 11.58
C ARG A 673 -10.65 27.36 13.02
N CYS A 674 -10.34 28.63 13.29
CA CYS A 674 -10.61 29.29 14.57
C CYS A 674 -11.61 30.44 14.38
N VAL A 675 -12.65 30.47 15.22
CA VAL A 675 -13.73 31.46 15.19
C VAL A 675 -13.99 32.01 16.59
N LEU A 676 -14.07 33.33 16.72
CA LEU A 676 -14.43 34.03 17.95
C LEU A 676 -15.91 34.44 17.91
N SER A 677 -16.66 34.15 18.96
CA SER A 677 -17.99 34.73 19.18
C SER A 677 -17.86 36.04 19.95
N ARG A 678 -18.37 37.13 19.37
CA ARG A 678 -18.45 38.44 20.01
C ARG A 678 -19.89 38.95 19.92
N LYS A 679 -20.59 39.09 21.05
CA LYS A 679 -22.02 39.43 21.10
C LYS A 679 -22.86 38.51 20.19
N GLY A 680 -22.55 37.21 20.21
CA GLY A 680 -23.19 36.20 19.36
C GLY A 680 -22.89 36.32 17.86
N GLN A 681 -21.97 37.19 17.43
CA GLN A 681 -21.53 37.27 16.02
C GLN A 681 -20.23 36.49 15.82
N ALA A 682 -20.19 35.68 14.77
CA ALA A 682 -19.02 34.88 14.42
C ALA A 682 -17.95 35.71 13.69
N ILE A 683 -16.76 35.81 14.28
CA ILE A 683 -15.59 36.50 13.71
C ILE A 683 -14.55 35.45 13.32
N SER A 684 -14.29 35.28 12.02
CA SER A 684 -13.24 34.38 11.53
C SER A 684 -11.86 34.91 11.94
N LEU A 685 -11.09 34.08 12.64
CA LEU A 685 -9.74 34.41 13.08
C LEU A 685 -8.63 33.72 12.27
N SER A 686 -9.00 32.80 11.38
CA SER A 686 -8.10 32.15 10.43
C SER A 686 -8.71 32.09 9.03
N THR A 687 -7.86 31.80 8.05
CA THR A 687 -8.23 31.49 6.68
C THR A 687 -7.86 30.04 6.38
N ASP A 688 -8.77 29.29 5.77
CA ASP A 688 -8.50 27.91 5.34
C ASP A 688 -7.58 27.94 4.12
N HIS A 689 -6.41 27.31 4.22
CA HIS A 689 -5.41 27.35 3.16
C HIS A 689 -5.73 26.36 2.05
N LYS A 690 -6.69 26.69 1.18
CA LYS A 690 -7.05 25.88 0.02
C LYS A 690 -6.16 26.22 -1.20
N PRO A 691 -5.83 25.24 -2.07
CA PRO A 691 -4.89 25.46 -3.18
C PRO A 691 -5.35 26.52 -4.18
N ASP A 692 -6.65 26.73 -4.33
CA ASP A 692 -7.25 27.66 -5.28
C ASP A 692 -7.19 29.13 -4.86
N LEU A 693 -6.79 29.44 -3.62
CA LEU A 693 -6.52 30.81 -3.19
C LEU A 693 -5.35 31.41 -3.99
N ASP A 694 -5.51 32.65 -4.46
CA ASP A 694 -4.55 33.27 -5.38
C ASP A 694 -3.11 33.30 -4.85
N GLU A 695 -2.91 33.67 -3.58
CA GLU A 695 -1.58 33.69 -2.94
C GLU A 695 -0.95 32.29 -2.84
N GLU A 696 -1.77 31.29 -2.52
CA GLU A 696 -1.35 29.89 -2.38
C GLU A 696 -0.99 29.30 -3.74
N LYS A 697 -1.87 29.50 -4.72
CA LYS A 697 -1.68 29.10 -6.11
C LYS A 697 -0.44 29.71 -6.72
N GLU A 698 -0.22 31.01 -6.51
CA GLU A 698 0.97 31.69 -7.00
C GLU A 698 2.24 31.10 -6.38
N ARG A 699 2.25 30.86 -5.07
CA ARG A 699 3.39 30.21 -4.39
C ARG A 699 3.64 28.81 -4.95
N ILE A 700 2.61 27.97 -5.04
CA ILE A 700 2.69 26.59 -5.54
C ILE A 700 3.30 26.56 -6.94
N LEU A 701 2.79 27.39 -7.86
CA LEU A 701 3.28 27.47 -9.24
C LEU A 701 4.73 27.97 -9.31
N LYS A 702 5.07 29.03 -8.56
CA LYS A 702 6.45 29.56 -8.49
C LYS A 702 7.43 28.55 -7.90
N ALA A 703 6.96 27.68 -7.01
CA ALA A 703 7.76 26.61 -6.41
C ALA A 703 7.97 25.40 -7.34
N GLY A 704 7.37 25.40 -8.54
CA GLY A 704 7.42 24.31 -9.51
C GLY A 704 6.33 23.25 -9.33
N GLY A 705 5.36 23.49 -8.45
CA GLY A 705 4.17 22.65 -8.28
C GLY A 705 3.06 23.00 -9.27
N PHE A 706 1.98 22.23 -9.24
CA PHE A 706 0.77 22.46 -10.03
C PHE A 706 -0.49 22.19 -9.21
N ILE A 707 -1.63 22.68 -9.68
CA ILE A 707 -2.94 22.37 -9.06
C ILE A 707 -3.78 21.61 -10.06
N HIS A 708 -4.28 20.45 -9.65
CA HIS A 708 -5.15 19.61 -10.45
C HIS A 708 -6.34 19.16 -9.61
N ALA A 709 -7.57 19.37 -10.09
CA ALA A 709 -8.81 19.05 -9.38
C ALA A 709 -8.86 19.59 -7.93
N GLY A 710 -8.43 20.85 -7.74
CA GLY A 710 -8.41 21.49 -6.41
C GLY A 710 -7.32 20.97 -5.46
N ARG A 711 -6.37 20.16 -5.95
CA ARG A 711 -5.30 19.56 -5.14
C ARG A 711 -3.90 19.96 -5.58
N VAL A 712 -3.02 20.25 -4.62
CA VAL A 712 -1.58 20.50 -4.82
C VAL A 712 -0.92 19.24 -5.35
N ASN A 713 -0.28 19.36 -6.51
CA ASN A 713 0.30 18.27 -7.31
C ASN A 713 -0.67 17.07 -7.48
N GLY A 714 -1.98 17.33 -7.51
CA GLY A 714 -3.03 16.31 -7.58
C GLY A 714 -3.19 15.44 -6.32
N SER A 715 -2.50 15.75 -5.22
CA SER A 715 -2.41 14.90 -4.02
C SER A 715 -3.15 15.51 -2.81
N LEU A 716 -2.75 16.71 -2.37
CA LEU A 716 -3.26 17.34 -1.14
C LEU A 716 -4.33 18.39 -1.45
N ASN A 717 -5.45 18.38 -0.73
CA ASN A 717 -6.55 19.37 -0.84
C ASN A 717 -6.32 20.64 -0.01
N LEU A 718 -5.12 20.83 0.51
CA LEU A 718 -4.68 21.98 1.31
C LEU A 718 -3.30 22.44 0.84
N ALA A 719 -2.98 23.72 1.08
CA ALA A 719 -1.79 24.39 0.56
C ALA A 719 -0.70 24.62 1.63
N ARG A 720 -1.04 24.48 2.92
CA ARG A 720 -0.11 24.64 4.04
C ARG A 720 -0.31 23.54 5.08
N ALA A 721 0.76 22.94 5.58
CA ALA A 721 0.71 21.93 6.64
C ALA A 721 2.08 21.81 7.32
N ILE A 722 2.11 21.24 8.53
CA ILE A 722 3.31 20.72 9.19
C ILE A 722 3.51 19.26 8.73
N GLY A 723 4.74 18.81 8.51
CA GLY A 723 5.04 17.49 7.90
C GLY A 723 5.10 17.55 6.36
N ASP A 724 4.64 16.52 5.67
CA ASP A 724 4.58 16.44 4.19
C ASP A 724 5.91 16.81 3.51
N MET A 725 7.00 16.23 4.00
CA MET A 725 8.35 16.70 3.70
C MET A 725 8.68 16.60 2.21
N GLU A 726 8.05 15.67 1.49
CA GLU A 726 8.20 15.53 0.04
C GLU A 726 7.84 16.81 -0.75
N PHE A 727 6.98 17.67 -0.21
CA PHE A 727 6.59 18.94 -0.83
C PHE A 727 7.51 20.13 -0.44
N LYS A 728 8.49 19.89 0.43
CA LYS A 728 9.37 20.89 1.08
C LYS A 728 10.85 20.70 0.75
N GLN A 729 11.18 20.00 -0.34
CA GLN A 729 12.56 19.62 -0.69
C GLN A 729 13.27 20.58 -1.68
N ASN A 730 12.65 21.69 -2.09
CA ASN A 730 13.30 22.60 -3.02
C ASN A 730 14.42 23.38 -2.33
N LYS A 731 15.68 22.96 -2.55
CA LYS A 731 16.88 23.56 -1.93
C LYS A 731 17.15 25.01 -2.33
N PHE A 732 16.52 25.50 -3.39
CA PHE A 732 16.69 26.87 -3.88
C PHE A 732 15.63 27.84 -3.35
N LEU A 733 14.66 27.33 -2.60
CA LEU A 733 13.58 28.13 -2.03
C LEU A 733 13.65 28.09 -0.49
N PRO A 734 13.39 29.22 0.18
CA PRO A 734 13.23 29.21 1.63
C PRO A 734 11.94 28.46 2.03
N ALA A 735 11.82 28.09 3.31
CA ALA A 735 10.74 27.21 3.81
C ALA A 735 9.33 27.79 3.58
N GLU A 736 9.20 29.12 3.55
CA GLU A 736 7.97 29.87 3.27
C GLU A 736 7.51 29.76 1.82
N LYS A 737 8.43 29.46 0.90
CA LYS A 737 8.21 29.47 -0.55
C LYS A 737 8.19 28.08 -1.17
N GLN A 738 8.15 27.03 -0.36
CA GLN A 738 7.99 25.65 -0.81
C GLN A 738 6.60 25.42 -1.44
N ILE A 739 6.44 24.31 -2.18
CA ILE A 739 5.15 23.93 -2.79
C ILE A 739 4.07 23.84 -1.69
N LEU A 740 4.38 23.14 -0.62
CA LEU A 740 3.63 23.14 0.63
C LEU A 740 4.50 23.80 1.70
N THR A 741 3.93 24.66 2.55
CA THR A 741 4.70 25.32 3.62
C THR A 741 4.02 25.15 4.97
N CYS A 742 4.79 25.06 6.04
CA CYS A 742 4.27 25.15 7.41
C CYS A 742 4.16 26.59 7.91
N ASN A 743 4.45 27.60 7.07
CA ASN A 743 4.37 29.00 7.45
C ASN A 743 2.92 29.39 7.83
N PRO A 744 2.62 29.69 9.09
CA PRO A 744 1.26 30.01 9.48
C PRO A 744 0.85 31.41 9.03
N ASP A 745 -0.42 31.57 8.68
CA ASP A 745 -1.08 32.87 8.79
C ASP A 745 -1.28 33.19 10.28
N ILE A 746 -1.08 34.45 10.69
CA ILE A 746 -1.16 34.88 12.10
C ILE A 746 -2.05 36.10 12.20
N LYS A 747 -3.07 36.01 13.06
CA LYS A 747 -3.97 37.11 13.40
C LYS A 747 -3.93 37.38 14.90
N ILE A 748 -3.82 38.64 15.27
CA ILE A 748 -3.79 39.08 16.67
C ILE A 748 -5.01 39.96 16.92
N VAL A 749 -5.74 39.69 18.00
CA VAL A 749 -6.93 40.41 18.43
C VAL A 749 -6.83 40.70 19.92
N GLU A 750 -7.21 41.91 20.33
CA GLU A 750 -7.45 42.22 21.74
C GLU A 750 -8.85 41.74 22.13
N LEU A 751 -8.89 40.93 23.17
CA LEU A 751 -10.13 40.46 23.78
C LEU A 751 -10.84 41.62 24.47
N CYS A 752 -12.16 41.57 24.57
CA CYS A 752 -12.94 42.52 25.33
C CYS A 752 -14.12 41.84 26.02
N ASP A 753 -14.84 42.58 26.86
CA ASP A 753 -15.98 42.06 27.64
C ASP A 753 -17.15 41.54 26.78
N ASP A 754 -17.14 41.87 25.49
CA ASP A 754 -18.12 41.43 24.50
C ASP A 754 -17.79 40.05 23.90
N ASP A 755 -16.60 39.50 24.17
CA ASP A 755 -16.19 38.19 23.69
C ASP A 755 -16.77 37.07 24.56
N ASP A 756 -17.53 36.19 23.92
CA ASP A 756 -18.27 35.13 24.60
C ASP A 756 -17.40 33.87 24.74
N PHE A 757 -16.94 33.35 23.60
CA PHE A 757 -16.14 32.13 23.51
C PHE A 757 -15.38 32.04 22.18
N LEU A 758 -14.35 31.20 22.16
CA LEU A 758 -13.51 30.86 21.03
C LEU A 758 -13.73 29.39 20.64
N ILE A 759 -13.79 29.12 19.34
CA ILE A 759 -13.94 27.78 18.78
C ILE A 759 -12.71 27.47 17.94
N LEU A 760 -12.08 26.32 18.16
CA LEU A 760 -11.11 25.71 17.27
C LEU A 760 -11.65 24.34 16.85
N ALA A 761 -11.70 24.05 15.55
CA ALA A 761 -12.09 22.72 15.07
C ALA A 761 -11.44 22.36 13.73
N CYS A 762 -11.41 21.05 13.43
CA CYS A 762 -10.97 20.52 12.14
C CYS A 762 -12.08 20.62 11.07
N ASP A 763 -11.76 20.24 9.83
CA ASP A 763 -12.67 20.33 8.70
C ASP A 763 -13.92 19.46 8.86
N GLY A 764 -13.83 18.33 9.58
CA GLY A 764 -14.97 17.46 9.89
C GLY A 764 -16.13 18.16 10.61
N VAL A 765 -15.86 19.28 11.28
CA VAL A 765 -16.90 20.17 11.84
C VAL A 765 -17.23 21.32 10.88
N TRP A 766 -16.22 21.99 10.33
CA TRP A 766 -16.41 23.20 9.52
C TRP A 766 -17.00 22.96 8.12
N ASP A 767 -16.89 21.74 7.59
CA ASP A 767 -17.58 21.31 6.37
C ASP A 767 -19.07 21.07 6.62
N CYS A 768 -19.49 20.87 7.87
CA CYS A 768 -20.87 20.59 8.24
C CYS A 768 -21.65 21.84 8.68
N MET A 769 -20.96 22.85 9.23
CA MET A 769 -21.57 24.04 9.80
C MET A 769 -20.78 25.30 9.44
N SER A 770 -21.49 26.33 8.98
CA SER A 770 -20.88 27.66 8.82
C SER A 770 -20.49 28.28 10.16
N ASN A 771 -19.59 29.27 10.12
CA ASN A 771 -19.13 30.00 11.30
C ASN A 771 -20.28 30.49 12.19
N GLN A 772 -21.30 31.12 11.61
CA GLN A 772 -22.43 31.66 12.36
C GLN A 772 -23.35 30.55 12.89
N GLN A 773 -23.64 29.53 12.09
CA GLN A 773 -24.48 28.40 12.53
C GLN A 773 -23.88 27.70 13.75
N LEU A 774 -22.56 27.54 13.81
CA LEU A 774 -21.91 26.92 14.95
C LEU A 774 -21.93 27.82 16.20
N VAL A 775 -21.72 29.14 16.04
CA VAL A 775 -21.84 30.11 17.14
C VAL A 775 -23.26 30.14 17.71
N ASP A 776 -24.27 30.19 16.87
CA ASP A 776 -25.68 30.20 17.29
C ASP A 776 -26.02 28.92 18.06
N PHE A 777 -25.63 27.77 17.53
CA PHE A 777 -25.87 26.47 18.17
C PHE A 777 -25.19 26.38 19.53
N ILE A 778 -23.92 26.75 19.63
CA ILE A 778 -23.17 26.73 20.90
C ILE A 778 -23.78 27.68 21.92
N SER A 779 -24.22 28.88 21.50
CA SER A 779 -24.84 29.86 22.39
C SER A 779 -26.10 29.29 23.04
N GLU A 780 -26.94 28.59 22.27
CA GLU A 780 -28.13 27.89 22.78
C GLU A 780 -27.75 26.74 23.74
N GLN A 781 -26.73 25.95 23.39
CA GLN A 781 -26.33 24.80 24.23
C GLN A 781 -25.71 25.24 25.56
N ILE A 782 -24.91 26.30 25.60
CA ILE A 782 -24.25 26.80 26.82
C ILE A 782 -25.26 27.29 27.87
N GLU A 783 -26.45 27.74 27.47
CA GLU A 783 -27.50 28.14 28.41
C GLU A 783 -28.05 26.96 29.22
N THR A 784 -28.00 25.75 28.66
CA THR A 784 -28.59 24.54 29.26
C THR A 784 -27.54 23.56 29.79
N GLU A 785 -26.32 23.59 29.25
CA GLU A 785 -25.25 22.67 29.60
C GLU A 785 -24.19 23.32 30.50
N SER A 786 -23.90 22.65 31.62
CA SER A 786 -22.89 23.12 32.58
C SER A 786 -21.45 22.83 32.15
N ARG A 787 -21.25 21.74 31.39
CA ARG A 787 -19.96 21.25 30.89
C ARG A 787 -19.79 21.63 29.44
N LEU A 788 -18.65 22.25 29.11
CA LEU A 788 -18.37 22.69 27.74
C LEU A 788 -18.04 21.51 26.83
N SER A 789 -17.46 20.44 27.37
CA SER A 789 -17.22 19.21 26.61
C SER A 789 -18.52 18.58 26.10
N THR A 790 -19.60 18.59 26.91
CA THR A 790 -20.94 18.15 26.47
C THR A 790 -21.46 18.98 25.31
N VAL A 791 -21.21 20.30 25.31
CA VAL A 791 -21.56 21.17 24.18
C VAL A 791 -20.80 20.74 22.93
N CYS A 792 -19.49 20.46 23.05
CA CYS A 792 -18.70 19.92 21.95
C CYS A 792 -19.23 18.55 21.46
N GLU A 793 -19.58 17.63 22.36
CA GLU A 793 -20.15 16.33 21.99
C GLU A 793 -21.44 16.49 21.15
N ARG A 794 -22.32 17.41 21.55
CA ARG A 794 -23.57 17.72 20.82
C ARG A 794 -23.29 18.30 19.43
N VAL A 795 -22.25 19.12 19.29
CA VAL A 795 -21.79 19.60 17.98
C VAL A 795 -21.33 18.42 17.11
N LEU A 796 -20.52 17.51 17.66
CA LEU A 796 -20.03 16.34 16.92
C LEU A 796 -21.19 15.44 16.49
N ASP A 797 -22.17 15.20 17.36
CA ASP A 797 -23.38 14.44 17.04
C ASP A 797 -24.22 15.11 15.95
N ARG A 798 -24.27 16.45 15.95
CA ARG A 798 -24.99 17.23 14.94
C ARG A 798 -24.32 17.18 13.57
N CYS A 799 -22.98 17.10 13.54
CA CYS A 799 -22.16 17.02 12.34
C CYS A 799 -22.10 15.60 11.78
N LEU A 800 -22.24 14.57 12.62
CA LEU A 800 -22.14 13.18 12.20
C LEU A 800 -23.21 12.81 11.16
N ALA A 801 -22.76 12.37 9.99
CA ALA A 801 -23.67 11.96 8.94
C ALA A 801 -24.40 10.65 9.31
N PRO A 802 -25.69 10.50 8.99
CA PRO A 802 -26.43 9.26 9.20
C PRO A 802 -26.00 8.15 8.22
N ASN A 803 -25.33 8.52 7.12
CA ASN A 803 -24.78 7.63 6.12
C ASN A 803 -23.68 8.34 5.33
N THR A 804 -22.92 7.57 4.55
CA THR A 804 -21.73 8.06 3.85
C THR A 804 -22.00 8.56 2.43
N ILE A 805 -23.24 8.91 2.11
CA ILE A 805 -23.64 9.19 0.72
C ILE A 805 -23.14 10.55 0.25
N SER A 806 -23.23 11.58 1.10
CA SER A 806 -22.84 12.97 0.82
C SER A 806 -21.33 13.21 0.98
N GLY A 807 -20.68 12.47 1.89
CA GLY A 807 -19.29 12.70 2.26
C GLY A 807 -19.11 13.75 3.36
N GLU A 808 -19.96 14.77 3.41
CA GLU A 808 -20.09 15.69 4.56
C GLU A 808 -20.43 14.90 5.82
N GLY A 809 -19.83 15.28 6.96
CA GLY A 809 -20.08 14.63 8.26
C GLY A 809 -19.50 13.22 8.40
N CYS A 810 -18.62 12.81 7.49
CA CYS A 810 -18.00 11.49 7.47
C CYS A 810 -16.53 11.50 7.93
N ASP A 811 -15.97 12.64 8.30
CA ASP A 811 -14.56 12.76 8.70
C ASP A 811 -14.30 12.46 10.18
N ASN A 812 -13.03 12.48 10.58
CA ASN A 812 -12.65 12.70 11.98
C ASN A 812 -13.15 14.07 12.43
N MET A 813 -13.52 14.19 13.70
CA MET A 813 -14.03 15.44 14.24
C MET A 813 -13.36 15.73 15.56
N THR A 814 -12.71 16.88 15.66
CA THR A 814 -12.09 17.39 16.88
C THR A 814 -12.44 18.86 17.04
N MET A 815 -12.91 19.23 18.23
CA MET A 815 -13.29 20.59 18.57
C MET A 815 -12.83 20.96 19.98
N ILE A 816 -12.35 22.19 20.13
CA ILE A 816 -12.13 22.85 21.42
C ILE A 816 -13.00 24.11 21.49
N LEU A 817 -13.75 24.24 22.57
CA LEU A 817 -14.54 25.41 22.94
C LEU A 817 -13.91 26.07 24.17
N VAL A 818 -13.46 27.32 24.04
CA VAL A 818 -12.86 28.08 25.14
C VAL A 818 -13.80 29.24 25.50
N GLN A 819 -14.33 29.25 26.71
CA GLN A 819 -15.17 30.33 27.22
C GLN A 819 -14.38 31.24 28.17
N PHE A 820 -14.44 32.54 27.93
CA PHE A 820 -13.78 33.53 28.76
C PHE A 820 -14.56 33.77 30.06
N LYS A 821 -13.86 33.81 31.20
CA LYS A 821 -14.48 34.17 32.47
C LYS A 821 -14.53 35.67 32.57
N LYS A 822 -15.74 36.23 32.68
CA LYS A 822 -15.90 37.66 32.93
C LYS A 822 -15.27 38.00 34.29
N PRO A 823 -14.52 39.12 34.40
CA PRO A 823 -14.04 39.57 35.70
C PRO A 823 -15.25 39.72 36.62
N ILE A 824 -15.16 39.19 37.84
CA ILE A 824 -16.17 39.44 38.87
C ILE A 824 -16.16 40.95 39.08
N LYS A 825 -17.19 41.65 38.59
CA LYS A 825 -17.43 43.03 39.01
C LYS A 825 -17.67 42.93 40.51
N SER A 826 -16.73 43.43 41.30
CA SER A 826 -16.97 43.73 42.71
C SER A 826 -18.12 44.73 42.75
N GLY A 827 -19.34 44.21 42.92
CA GLY A 827 -20.53 45.00 43.17
C GLY A 827 -20.43 45.63 44.56
N ASP A 828 -20.94 46.85 44.62
CA ASP A 828 -21.00 47.79 45.75
C ASP A 828 -21.52 47.20 47.07
#